data_AF-A0A8J7K0X8-F1
#
_entry.id   AF-A0A8J7K0X8-F1
#
_cell.length_a   1.000
_cell.length_b   1.000
_cell.length_c   1.000
_cell.angle_alpha   90.00
_cell.angle_beta   90.00
_cell.angle_gamma   90.00
#
_symmetry.space_group_name_H-M   'P 1'
#
loop_
_entity.id
_entity.type
_entity.pdbx_description
1 polymer ?
#
loop_
_entity_poly.entity_id
_entity_poly.type
_entity_poly.pdbx_seq_one_letter_code
_entity_poly.pdbx_strand_id
1 'polypeptide(L)'
;MTNKTIFKLKVRQITSTCNFELSWGDGLVIDVNVNYPFSLTQSYENWHRAYLDYYVRLRGKKGISGTGSAPRDFHKQLVETEAQLLREFQQWLLSPELVSINRTITKSVSQTSEKQPVEIFLTCTPIEIAKLPWESWDIYFDTDSDIAEKIRIARTPANISYEAIHPIRHKIRVLAILGDDSGLDLKDDKEAIKALNSIVDVQFVGWNKKTDTTNFDANALKHQIIKAISDKRGWDILFFAGHSNETQLTGGELGIAPGVALSMQEIEGSLKIARKRGLQFAIFNSCNGINIAEFLINLGLSQVAVMREPIHDQVAQIFLVKFLQSLAQYKDVHTALLDAIQLLQEDEKRVSYPSAYLVPSLFRHAEAKLFQIQPFNITSRIKRWFPTKLEAKWLAGLLLLSLLPYAQSLLLEPRILVQAIYREKTPFKPLSTKPRVLFIKIDKESFEKDKIQQRYPLDYSYLARIIKALSDRNAKLIGIDYILDQVDKQPANTSQLKAAILEATAKKTTFVFGYDDLEEDSRKGKVSDKIINRQQSKYIDGSIYLTQWYLELPPSGKECLDKSNCPFSYLLALNYQLQNINPTIIEQQQLNIDSINKLGNFHEEIAFYENLRSNNIYNSPKQLRISSFFEWFHPIIDFSIHPDNAYKSISACNLLGTCKSQENSSEIPDNLDKTLVIIAPGGYSQAGLTGKGEDNATRPLAVAYWRGWEDGEFPTGEAHAYMVHHLLNKHLVVPVPDFLVILLAALLAKGVSLYLIDNPQNRKLVIKVVSANTIIYFLTSLQLYISGYILLPVFLPATIFWKYIHFTLRRLSK
;
A
#
# COMPACT_ATOMS: atom_id res chain seq x y z
N MET A 1 14.89 29.96 -1.10
CA MET A 1 15.81 29.87 0.05
C MET A 1 15.94 31.28 0.57
N THR A 2 15.16 31.64 1.59
CA THR A 2 15.17 32.97 2.19
C THR A 2 15.94 32.85 3.50
N ASN A 3 17.07 33.57 3.61
CA ASN A 3 18.06 33.39 4.66
C ASN A 3 17.55 33.91 6.00
N LYS A 4 17.48 33.02 6.99
CA LYS A 4 17.33 33.35 8.41
C LYS A 4 18.61 34.06 8.88
N THR A 5 18.50 35.23 9.49
CA THR A 5 19.68 35.95 10.01
C THR A 5 20.11 35.35 11.34
N ILE A 6 21.33 34.80 11.38
CA ILE A 6 21.92 34.16 12.55
C ILE A 6 23.19 34.92 12.94
N PHE A 7 23.25 35.37 14.18
CA PHE A 7 24.42 35.95 14.81
C PHE A 7 25.02 34.96 15.81
N LYS A 8 26.34 34.89 15.86
CA LYS A 8 27.09 34.20 16.92
C LYS A 8 27.83 35.26 17.73
N LEU A 9 27.46 35.43 18.99
CA LEU A 9 28.07 36.39 19.90
C LEU A 9 28.90 35.63 20.94
N LYS A 10 30.23 35.81 20.92
CA LYS A 10 31.11 35.28 21.95
C LYS A 10 31.48 36.39 22.93
N VAL A 11 31.33 36.12 24.22
CA VAL A 11 31.70 37.05 25.30
C VAL A 11 32.75 36.36 26.16
N ARG A 12 33.99 36.85 26.09
CA ARG A 12 35.14 36.29 26.82
C ARG A 12 35.66 37.31 27.82
N GLN A 13 35.59 36.98 29.10
CA GLN A 13 36.19 37.80 30.14
C GLN A 13 37.67 37.47 30.27
N ILE A 14 38.52 38.48 30.12
CA ILE A 14 39.96 38.43 30.34
C ILE A 14 40.28 39.51 31.37
N THR A 15 40.63 39.11 32.59
CA THR A 15 40.83 40.02 33.73
C THR A 15 39.64 40.96 33.96
N SER A 16 39.79 42.26 33.74
CA SER A 16 38.75 43.29 33.94
C SER A 16 38.10 43.75 32.63
N THR A 17 38.37 43.08 31.51
CA THR A 17 37.75 43.37 30.21
C THR A 17 36.96 42.18 29.71
N CYS A 18 35.85 42.45 29.04
CA CYS A 18 35.09 41.47 28.29
C CYS A 18 35.25 41.77 26.80
N ASN A 19 35.77 40.79 26.08
CA ASN A 19 35.82 40.78 24.63
C ASN A 19 34.47 40.30 24.08
N PHE A 20 33.83 41.11 23.23
CA PHE A 20 32.61 40.79 22.52
C PHE A 20 32.92 40.59 21.04
N GLU A 21 32.80 39.36 20.57
CA GLU A 21 33.03 38.96 19.17
C GLU A 21 31.67 38.57 18.55
N LEU A 22 31.08 39.47 17.76
CA LEU A 22 29.86 39.22 16.98
C LEU A 22 30.25 38.75 15.58
N SER A 23 29.78 37.58 15.16
CA SER A 23 30.01 37.04 13.81
C SER A 23 28.71 36.62 13.12
N TRP A 24 28.64 36.81 11.80
CA TRP A 24 27.47 36.44 10.98
C TRP A 24 27.85 36.29 9.49
N GLY A 25 26.98 35.63 8.72
CA GLY A 25 27.20 35.39 7.29
C GLY A 25 28.51 34.65 6.98
N ASP A 26 29.00 34.82 5.75
CA ASP A 26 30.26 34.21 5.29
C ASP A 26 31.46 35.11 5.68
N GLY A 27 31.78 35.14 6.98
CA GLY A 27 33.03 35.72 7.49
C GLY A 27 32.98 37.17 8.01
N LEU A 28 31.80 37.74 8.24
CA LEU A 28 31.68 39.07 8.86
C LEU A 28 31.86 38.97 10.38
N VAL A 29 32.71 39.84 10.95
CA VAL A 29 33.03 39.86 12.38
C VAL A 29 33.15 41.30 12.87
N ILE A 30 32.61 41.57 14.05
CA ILE A 30 32.88 42.76 14.87
C ILE A 30 33.47 42.28 16.18
N ASP A 31 34.61 42.84 16.58
CA ASP A 31 35.31 42.51 17.81
C ASP A 31 35.52 43.81 18.59
N VAL A 32 35.02 43.86 19.83
CA VAL A 32 35.14 45.02 20.72
C VAL A 32 35.47 44.59 22.14
N ASN A 33 36.32 45.36 22.81
CA ASN A 33 36.65 45.13 24.22
C ASN A 33 35.95 46.17 25.08
N VAL A 34 35.26 45.71 26.11
CA VAL A 34 34.48 46.54 27.03
C VAL A 34 35.00 46.29 28.43
N ASN A 35 35.18 47.34 29.24
CA ASN A 35 35.50 47.14 30.65
C ASN A 35 34.34 46.42 31.35
N TYR A 36 34.64 45.34 32.06
CA TYR A 36 33.66 44.61 32.84
C TYR A 36 33.54 45.25 34.23
N PRO A 37 32.39 45.85 34.57
CA PRO A 37 32.27 46.60 35.82
C PRO A 37 32.17 45.65 37.02
N PHE A 38 33.02 45.86 38.03
CA PHE A 38 32.97 45.08 39.27
C PHE A 38 31.61 45.19 39.99
N SER A 39 30.92 46.34 39.85
CA SER A 39 29.56 46.56 40.37
C SER A 39 28.53 45.57 39.81
N LEU A 40 28.74 45.05 38.60
CA LEU A 40 27.86 44.04 38.00
C LEU A 40 27.99 42.69 38.70
N THR A 41 29.22 42.23 39.00
CA THR A 41 29.41 41.03 39.82
C THR A 41 28.78 41.20 41.20
N GLN A 42 28.99 42.35 41.84
CA GLN A 42 28.45 42.61 43.17
C GLN A 42 26.91 42.67 43.17
N SER A 43 26.30 43.31 42.17
CA SER A 43 24.84 43.37 42.03
C SER A 43 24.25 41.99 41.72
N TYR A 44 24.93 41.18 40.90
CA TYR A 44 24.55 39.78 40.67
C TYR A 44 24.55 38.96 41.95
N GLU A 45 25.64 39.01 42.73
CA GLU A 45 25.71 38.27 44.00
C GLU A 45 24.68 38.75 45.01
N ASN A 46 24.42 40.06 45.08
CA ASN A 46 23.42 40.63 45.97
C ASN A 46 22.00 40.18 45.59
N TRP A 47 21.68 40.22 44.30
CA TRP A 47 20.43 39.69 43.76
C TRP A 47 20.30 38.20 44.03
N HIS A 48 21.32 37.40 43.71
CA HIS A 48 21.31 35.95 43.90
C HIS A 48 21.09 35.58 45.38
N ARG A 49 21.77 36.27 46.32
CA ARG A 49 21.53 36.09 47.76
C ARG A 49 20.11 36.46 48.16
N ALA A 50 19.59 37.61 47.73
CA ALA A 50 18.23 38.04 48.03
C ALA A 50 17.16 37.09 47.44
N TYR A 51 17.42 36.59 46.24
CA TYR A 51 16.58 35.63 45.53
C TYR A 51 16.50 34.31 46.30
N LEU A 52 17.65 33.74 46.69
CA LEU A 52 17.68 32.52 47.50
C LEU A 52 17.00 32.72 48.85
N ASP A 53 17.27 33.84 49.55
CA ASP A 53 16.66 34.13 50.85
C ASP A 53 15.13 34.22 50.77
N TYR A 54 14.59 34.84 49.70
CA TYR A 54 13.16 34.95 49.45
C TYR A 54 12.52 33.57 49.22
N TYR A 55 13.07 32.77 48.30
CA TYR A 55 12.48 31.48 47.93
C TYR A 55 12.73 30.35 48.95
N VAL A 56 13.80 30.42 49.76
CA VAL A 56 14.00 29.50 50.89
C VAL A 56 12.96 29.74 51.98
N ARG A 57 12.59 30.99 52.27
CA ARG A 57 11.58 31.31 53.31
C ARG A 57 10.15 31.04 52.88
N LEU A 58 9.86 31.06 51.57
CA LEU A 58 8.57 30.55 51.05
C LEU A 58 8.34 29.08 51.43
N ARG A 59 9.40 28.26 51.60
CA ARG A 59 9.31 26.88 52.13
C ARG A 59 9.01 26.81 53.64
N GLY A 60 9.22 27.89 54.39
CA GLY A 60 9.40 27.87 55.85
C GLY A 60 8.38 28.67 56.67
N LYS A 61 7.16 28.91 56.18
CA LYS A 61 6.11 29.57 56.99
C LYS A 61 5.51 28.62 58.05
N LYS A 62 6.32 28.21 59.02
CA LYS A 62 5.91 27.85 60.38
C LYS A 62 6.65 28.77 61.34
N GLY A 63 5.89 29.57 62.09
CA GLY A 63 6.40 30.66 62.90
C GLY A 63 7.44 30.21 63.92
N ILE A 64 8.55 30.95 63.97
CA ILE A 64 9.42 31.00 65.13
C ILE A 64 9.66 32.48 65.43
N SER A 65 8.96 32.96 66.46
CA SER A 65 9.25 34.20 67.15
C SER A 65 10.60 34.08 67.86
N GLY A 66 11.52 35.02 67.63
CA GLY A 66 12.81 35.04 68.31
C GLY A 66 13.73 36.19 67.90
N THR A 67 13.61 37.31 68.63
CA THR A 67 14.62 38.34 68.94
C THR A 67 15.38 39.05 67.80
N GLY A 68 15.11 40.37 67.67
CA GLY A 68 16.19 41.38 67.68
C GLY A 68 16.70 41.97 66.37
N SER A 69 15.95 41.90 65.26
CA SER A 69 16.28 42.64 64.03
C SER A 69 15.00 43.20 63.41
N ALA A 70 15.03 44.45 62.94
CA ALA A 70 13.90 45.07 62.26
C ALA A 70 13.35 44.13 61.16
N PRO A 71 12.02 44.06 60.95
CA PRO A 71 11.45 43.17 59.94
C PRO A 71 12.02 43.54 58.57
N ARG A 72 12.96 42.73 58.06
CA ARG A 72 13.46 42.87 56.70
C ARG A 72 12.36 42.44 55.74
N ASP A 73 11.93 43.36 54.91
CA ASP A 73 11.04 43.06 53.79
C ASP A 73 11.86 42.40 52.67
N PHE A 74 11.93 41.08 52.70
CA PHE A 74 12.67 40.28 51.71
C PHE A 74 12.12 40.45 50.29
N HIS A 75 10.82 40.72 50.12
CA HIS A 75 10.23 40.97 48.81
C HIS A 75 10.77 42.28 48.25
N LYS A 76 10.69 43.37 49.04
CA LYS A 76 11.26 44.66 48.65
C LYS A 76 12.76 44.55 48.36
N GLN A 77 13.52 43.84 49.19
CA GLN A 77 14.96 43.64 48.97
C GLN A 77 15.24 42.91 47.65
N LEU A 78 14.48 41.87 47.32
CA LEU A 78 14.63 41.16 46.06
C LEU A 78 14.30 42.06 44.87
N VAL A 79 13.21 42.82 44.93
CA VAL A 79 12.83 43.78 43.86
C VAL A 79 13.89 44.88 43.70
N GLU A 80 14.44 45.41 44.78
CA GLU A 80 15.50 46.43 44.74
C GLU A 80 16.79 45.88 44.14
N THR A 81 17.21 44.67 44.54
CA THR A 81 18.42 44.03 44.01
C THR A 81 18.25 43.57 42.56
N GLU A 82 17.06 43.11 42.16
CA GLU A 82 16.69 42.85 40.76
C GLU A 82 16.85 44.11 39.92
N ALA A 83 16.24 45.22 40.34
CA ALA A 83 16.32 46.48 39.64
C ALA A 83 17.77 47.00 39.53
N GLN A 84 18.58 46.80 40.58
CA GLN A 84 20.00 47.16 40.54
C GLN A 84 20.78 46.29 39.57
N LEU A 85 20.62 44.96 39.61
CA LEU A 85 21.27 44.04 38.68
C LEU A 85 20.93 44.39 37.24
N LEU A 86 19.64 44.55 36.92
CA LEU A 86 19.20 44.87 35.57
C LEU A 86 19.74 46.23 35.09
N ARG A 87 19.81 47.24 35.97
CA ARG A 87 20.44 48.53 35.64
C ARG A 87 21.93 48.38 35.32
N GLU A 88 22.71 47.75 36.20
CA GLU A 88 24.16 47.58 36.01
C GLU A 88 24.44 46.74 34.75
N PHE A 89 23.65 45.69 34.52
CA PHE A 89 23.75 44.85 33.33
C PHE A 89 23.45 45.65 32.05
N GLN A 90 22.38 46.43 32.04
CA GLN A 90 22.01 47.24 30.89
C GLN A 90 23.03 48.37 30.64
N GLN A 91 23.53 49.03 31.69
CA GLN A 91 24.58 50.05 31.56
C GLN A 91 25.86 49.47 30.95
N TRP A 92 26.24 48.26 31.35
CA TRP A 92 27.38 47.58 30.77
C TRP A 92 27.16 47.29 29.27
N LEU A 93 25.97 46.83 28.89
CA LEU A 93 25.65 46.50 27.49
C LEU A 93 25.36 47.72 26.59
N LEU A 94 25.16 48.90 27.19
CA LEU A 94 25.05 50.19 26.50
C LEU A 94 26.39 50.96 26.43
N SER A 95 27.50 50.32 26.79
CA SER A 95 28.83 50.95 26.69
C SER A 95 29.10 51.46 25.26
N PRO A 96 29.77 52.61 25.09
CA PRO A 96 30.01 53.21 23.77
C PRO A 96 30.67 52.26 22.76
N GLU A 97 31.52 51.36 23.24
CA GLU A 97 32.23 50.36 22.45
C GLU A 97 31.28 49.32 21.82
N LEU A 98 30.13 49.03 22.44
CA LEU A 98 29.13 48.07 21.95
C LEU A 98 28.14 48.65 20.94
N VAL A 99 28.18 49.96 20.68
CA VAL A 99 27.24 50.63 19.75
C VAL A 99 27.27 49.99 18.36
N SER A 100 28.43 49.54 17.88
CA SER A 100 28.57 48.86 16.57
C SER A 100 27.86 47.50 16.53
N ILE A 101 27.98 46.70 17.58
CA ILE A 101 27.27 45.42 17.75
C ILE A 101 25.76 45.65 17.82
N ASN A 102 25.32 46.55 18.71
CA ASN A 102 23.89 46.84 18.92
C ASN A 102 23.24 47.34 17.62
N ARG A 103 23.85 48.31 16.93
CA ARG A 103 23.35 48.81 15.63
C ARG A 103 23.28 47.71 14.56
N THR A 104 24.24 46.80 14.54
CA THR A 104 24.27 45.71 13.55
C THR A 104 23.10 44.77 13.75
N ILE A 105 22.85 44.36 15.00
CA ILE A 105 21.71 43.51 15.36
C ILE A 105 20.40 44.23 15.04
N THR A 106 20.22 45.45 15.52
CA THR A 106 18.97 46.23 15.33
C THR A 106 18.68 46.48 13.85
N LYS A 107 19.69 46.79 13.04
CA LYS A 107 19.52 46.96 11.59
C LYS A 107 19.01 45.69 10.92
N SER A 108 19.52 44.52 11.31
CA SER A 108 19.03 43.24 10.79
C SER A 108 17.59 42.95 11.20
N VAL A 109 17.16 43.36 12.40
CA VAL A 109 15.76 43.21 12.81
C VAL A 109 14.82 44.06 11.94
N SER A 110 15.16 45.33 11.69
CA SER A 110 14.35 46.22 10.84
C SER A 110 14.22 45.75 9.39
N GLN A 111 15.20 44.98 8.90
CA GLN A 111 15.20 44.44 7.53
C GLN A 111 14.51 43.08 7.39
N THR A 112 14.15 42.44 8.51
CA THR A 112 13.57 41.10 8.50
C THR A 112 12.03 41.19 8.45
N SER A 113 11.39 40.33 7.66
CA SER A 113 9.92 40.25 7.60
C SER A 113 9.31 39.90 8.97
N GLU A 114 8.09 40.35 9.27
CA GLU A 114 7.36 40.06 10.53
C GLU A 114 7.35 38.58 10.96
N LYS A 115 7.52 37.65 10.02
CA LYS A 115 7.46 36.20 10.29
C LYS A 115 8.81 35.55 10.63
N GLN A 116 9.92 36.28 10.66
CA GLN A 116 11.24 35.69 10.92
C GLN A 116 11.98 36.44 12.04
N PRO A 117 12.33 35.75 13.14
CA PRO A 117 13.13 36.33 14.20
C PRO A 117 14.63 36.31 13.85
N VAL A 118 15.37 37.30 14.35
CA VAL A 118 16.83 37.33 14.39
C VAL A 118 17.31 36.45 15.54
N GLU A 119 18.17 35.47 15.25
CA GLU A 119 18.71 34.59 16.29
C GLU A 119 20.13 35.00 16.71
N ILE A 120 20.35 35.10 18.02
CA ILE A 120 21.66 35.36 18.62
C ILE A 120 22.07 34.11 19.41
N PHE A 121 23.15 33.47 18.96
CA PHE A 121 23.78 32.36 19.66
C PHE A 121 24.90 32.87 20.55
N LEU A 122 24.64 32.87 21.85
CA LEU A 122 25.53 33.40 22.87
C LEU A 122 26.48 32.31 23.38
N THR A 123 27.77 32.58 23.35
CA THR A 123 28.81 31.77 24.01
C THR A 123 29.52 32.64 25.03
N CYS A 124 29.53 32.24 26.29
CA CYS A 124 30.19 32.97 27.36
C CYS A 124 31.36 32.17 27.92
N THR A 125 32.43 32.85 28.30
CA THR A 125 33.55 32.26 29.05
C THR A 125 34.09 33.33 30.01
N PRO A 126 34.12 33.09 31.34
CA PRO A 126 33.74 31.86 32.03
C PRO A 126 32.21 31.72 32.25
N ILE A 127 31.77 30.67 32.95
CA ILE A 127 30.35 30.31 33.14
C ILE A 127 29.57 31.38 33.94
N GLU A 128 30.24 32.14 34.78
CA GLU A 128 29.66 33.24 35.57
C GLU A 128 29.04 34.30 34.65
N ILE A 129 29.64 34.54 33.48
CA ILE A 129 29.07 35.45 32.48
C ILE A 129 27.83 34.81 31.81
N ALA A 130 27.79 33.49 31.66
CA ALA A 130 26.61 32.79 31.11
C ALA A 130 25.38 32.88 32.04
N LYS A 131 25.61 33.08 33.35
CA LYS A 131 24.57 33.19 34.39
C LYS A 131 23.81 34.51 34.37
N LEU A 132 24.42 35.57 33.83
CA LEU A 132 23.78 36.88 33.67
C LEU A 132 22.47 36.79 32.86
N PRO A 133 21.52 37.73 33.09
CA PRO A 133 20.19 37.68 32.51
C PRO A 133 20.16 38.15 31.04
N TRP A 134 20.84 37.43 30.15
CA TRP A 134 20.94 37.81 28.73
C TRP A 134 19.59 37.91 28.00
N GLU A 135 18.56 37.19 28.44
CA GLU A 135 17.19 37.29 27.90
C GLU A 135 16.53 38.64 28.21
N SER A 136 17.02 39.38 29.22
CA SER A 136 16.58 40.74 29.51
C SER A 136 17.47 41.80 28.87
N TRP A 137 18.34 41.42 27.92
CA TRP A 137 19.16 42.38 27.20
C TRP A 137 18.30 43.24 26.30
N ASP A 138 18.19 44.51 26.65
CA ASP A 138 17.51 45.51 25.83
C ASP A 138 18.50 46.09 24.81
N ILE A 139 18.42 45.63 23.56
CA ILE A 139 19.35 46.00 22.47
C ILE A 139 18.93 47.35 21.83
N TYR A 140 17.82 47.96 22.27
CA TYR A 140 17.20 49.08 21.60
C TYR A 140 17.63 50.43 22.19
N PHE A 141 17.83 51.41 21.30
CA PHE A 141 18.00 52.81 21.66
C PHE A 141 16.69 53.61 21.49
N ASP A 142 15.68 53.04 20.84
CA ASP A 142 14.37 53.66 20.55
C ASP A 142 13.21 52.72 20.93
N THR A 143 12.15 53.30 21.48
CA THR A 143 11.07 52.69 22.30
C THR A 143 10.07 51.79 21.56
N ASP A 144 10.46 51.11 20.49
CA ASP A 144 9.52 50.36 19.65
C ASP A 144 9.39 48.89 20.10
N SER A 145 8.33 48.58 20.86
CA SER A 145 8.10 47.27 21.50
C SER A 145 8.03 46.10 20.50
N ASP A 146 7.65 46.36 19.26
CA ASP A 146 7.51 45.35 18.20
C ASP A 146 8.86 44.77 17.73
N ILE A 147 9.98 45.39 18.13
CA ILE A 147 11.33 44.94 17.78
C ILE A 147 11.84 43.90 18.80
N ALA A 148 11.44 44.02 20.08
CA ALA A 148 11.79 43.10 21.17
C ALA A 148 11.37 41.66 20.89
N GLU A 149 10.16 41.46 20.37
CA GLU A 149 9.62 40.14 20.05
C GLU A 149 10.34 39.44 18.88
N LYS A 150 11.16 40.18 18.12
CA LYS A 150 11.86 39.68 16.93
C LYS A 150 13.28 39.18 17.23
N ILE A 151 13.84 39.43 18.42
CA ILE A 151 15.16 38.91 18.80
C ILE A 151 15.01 37.66 19.67
N ARG A 152 15.81 36.64 19.35
CA ARG A 152 15.80 35.34 20.03
C ARG A 152 17.22 34.99 20.47
N ILE A 153 17.47 35.03 21.77
CA ILE A 153 18.78 34.71 22.36
C ILE A 153 18.77 33.25 22.82
N ALA A 154 19.75 32.46 22.39
CA ALA A 154 19.97 31.11 22.88
C ALA A 154 21.46 30.92 23.18
N ARG A 155 21.78 30.16 24.22
CA ARG A 155 23.17 29.85 24.58
C ARG A 155 23.71 28.69 23.74
N THR A 156 25.00 28.68 23.48
CA THR A 156 25.71 27.55 22.86
C THR A 156 27.09 27.41 23.49
N PRO A 157 27.55 26.17 23.80
CA PRO A 157 28.88 25.96 24.32
C PRO A 157 29.95 26.40 23.30
N ALA A 158 31.13 26.75 23.81
CA ALA A 158 32.26 27.19 22.98
C ALA A 158 32.77 26.08 22.04
N ASN A 159 32.68 24.83 22.49
CA ASN A 159 33.09 23.65 21.73
C ASN A 159 31.88 22.76 21.48
N ILE A 160 31.69 22.36 20.23
CA ILE A 160 30.68 21.39 19.82
C ILE A 160 31.40 20.25 19.11
N SER A 161 31.32 19.05 19.68
CA SER A 161 32.09 17.89 19.20
C SER A 161 31.32 17.00 18.21
N TYR A 162 30.04 17.27 17.98
CA TYR A 162 29.16 16.44 17.14
C TYR A 162 28.17 17.29 16.34
N GLU A 163 27.83 16.85 15.14
CA GLU A 163 26.82 17.49 14.29
C GLU A 163 25.40 17.39 14.88
N ALA A 164 24.57 18.38 14.56
CA ALA A 164 23.14 18.35 14.88
C ALA A 164 22.41 17.22 14.12
N ILE A 165 21.47 16.57 14.80
CA ILE A 165 20.71 15.45 14.23
C ILE A 165 19.48 15.91 13.45
N HIS A 166 19.17 15.16 12.40
CA HIS A 166 17.93 15.31 11.66
C HIS A 166 16.80 14.45 12.23
N PRO A 167 15.57 14.99 12.30
CA PRO A 167 14.42 14.30 12.89
C PRO A 167 14.11 12.98 12.18
N ILE A 168 13.92 11.92 12.95
CA ILE A 168 13.41 10.63 12.46
C ILE A 168 11.88 10.72 12.44
N ARG A 169 11.26 10.46 11.28
CA ARG A 169 9.80 10.66 11.11
C ARG A 169 9.00 9.54 11.80
N HIS A 170 8.49 9.80 13.01
CA HIS A 170 7.57 8.91 13.73
C HIS A 170 6.62 9.69 14.66
N LYS A 171 5.74 8.99 15.41
CA LYS A 171 4.95 9.62 16.49
C LYS A 171 5.92 10.04 17.59
N ILE A 172 5.86 11.31 18.00
CA ILE A 172 6.77 11.88 19.00
C ILE A 172 6.71 11.09 20.30
N ARG A 173 7.87 10.72 20.83
CA ARG A 173 8.03 9.99 22.08
C ARG A 173 8.75 10.83 23.14
N VAL A 174 8.22 10.82 24.35
CA VAL A 174 8.74 11.56 25.51
C VAL A 174 9.13 10.57 26.59
N LEU A 175 10.40 10.62 27.02
CA LEU A 175 10.84 9.97 28.25
C LEU A 175 10.82 11.01 29.37
N ALA A 176 9.96 10.81 30.36
CA ALA A 176 9.89 11.65 31.56
C ALA A 176 10.54 10.93 32.74
N ILE A 177 11.67 11.46 33.21
CA ILE A 177 12.40 11.00 34.38
C ILE A 177 11.97 11.84 35.58
N LEU A 178 11.35 11.21 36.57
CA LEU A 178 10.97 11.84 37.84
C LEU A 178 12.00 11.47 38.91
N GLY A 179 12.72 12.47 39.41
CA GLY A 179 13.80 12.31 40.36
C GLY A 179 13.33 12.29 41.82
N ASP A 180 14.25 12.67 42.70
CA ASP A 180 14.00 12.80 44.14
C ASP A 180 12.90 13.85 44.41
N ASP A 181 11.84 13.41 45.10
CA ASP A 181 10.68 14.22 45.50
C ASP A 181 10.84 14.84 46.91
N SER A 182 12.02 14.74 47.52
CA SER A 182 12.30 15.31 48.85
C SER A 182 12.12 16.82 48.86
N GLY A 183 10.97 17.28 49.36
CA GLY A 183 10.61 18.70 49.42
C GLY A 183 10.11 19.29 48.10
N LEU A 184 9.71 18.46 47.13
CA LEU A 184 9.10 18.84 45.85
C LEU A 184 7.78 18.10 45.65
N ASP A 185 6.78 18.72 45.01
CA ASP A 185 5.57 18.04 44.56
C ASP A 185 5.61 17.76 43.05
N LEU A 186 6.19 16.63 42.68
CA LEU A 186 6.29 16.21 41.27
C LEU A 186 4.96 15.69 40.68
N LYS A 187 3.86 15.74 41.44
CA LYS A 187 2.55 15.27 40.96
C LYS A 187 2.02 16.16 39.85
N ASP A 188 2.16 17.48 40.01
CA ASP A 188 1.67 18.46 39.03
C ASP A 188 2.51 18.43 37.74
N ASP A 189 3.83 18.25 37.83
CA ASP A 189 4.69 17.98 36.66
C ASP A 189 4.23 16.74 35.89
N LYS A 190 3.94 15.66 36.63
CA LYS A 190 3.46 14.41 36.04
C LYS A 190 2.10 14.59 35.37
N GLU A 191 1.19 15.36 35.95
CA GLU A 191 -0.13 15.66 35.37
C GLU A 191 0.00 16.56 34.12
N ALA A 192 0.85 17.58 34.14
CA ALA A 192 1.12 18.45 33.01
C ALA A 192 1.66 17.67 31.80
N ILE A 193 2.60 16.75 32.01
CA ILE A 193 3.14 15.91 30.92
C ILE A 193 2.09 14.91 30.43
N LYS A 194 1.30 14.33 31.34
CA LYS A 194 0.20 13.41 30.96
C LYS A 194 -0.84 14.08 30.07
N ALA A 195 -1.08 15.38 30.22
CA ALA A 195 -1.99 16.12 29.35
C ALA A 195 -1.59 16.06 27.87
N LEU A 196 -0.31 15.80 27.56
CA LEU A 196 0.21 15.65 26.19
C LEU A 196 -0.03 14.25 25.59
N ASN A 197 -0.52 13.26 26.34
CA ASN A 197 -0.72 11.89 25.83
C ASN A 197 -1.65 11.80 24.61
N SER A 198 -2.49 12.82 24.40
CA SER A 198 -3.34 12.95 23.21
C SER A 198 -2.54 13.17 21.92
N ILE A 199 -1.33 13.74 22.01
CA ILE A 199 -0.51 14.15 20.87
C ILE A 199 0.86 13.44 20.81
N VAL A 200 1.40 12.99 21.95
CA VAL A 200 2.70 12.28 22.04
C VAL A 200 2.58 10.95 22.78
N ASP A 201 3.60 10.09 22.68
CA ASP A 201 3.75 8.87 23.49
C ASP A 201 4.64 9.16 24.71
N VAL A 202 4.08 9.20 25.91
CA VAL A 202 4.83 9.49 27.14
C VAL A 202 5.13 8.22 27.92
N GLN A 203 6.39 8.05 28.31
CA GLN A 203 6.80 7.02 29.27
C GLN A 203 7.44 7.67 30.49
N PHE A 204 6.96 7.29 31.68
CA PHE A 204 7.54 7.72 32.95
C PHE A 204 8.51 6.66 33.48
N VAL A 205 9.63 7.12 34.05
CA VAL A 205 10.59 6.32 34.83
C VAL A 205 11.08 7.17 35.99
N GLY A 206 11.44 6.57 37.11
CA GLY A 206 11.95 7.36 38.25
C GLY A 206 11.50 6.83 39.60
N TRP A 207 11.80 7.61 40.63
CA TRP A 207 11.51 7.31 42.02
C TRP A 207 10.00 7.28 42.31
N ASN A 208 9.56 6.30 43.10
CA ASN A 208 8.17 6.20 43.55
C ASN A 208 8.07 5.75 45.01
N LYS A 209 7.73 6.72 45.88
CA LYS A 209 7.57 6.55 47.33
C LYS A 209 6.61 5.41 47.75
N LYS A 210 5.62 5.06 46.92
CA LYS A 210 4.63 4.01 47.23
C LYS A 210 5.12 2.59 46.97
N THR A 211 6.09 2.38 46.07
CA THR A 211 6.59 1.06 45.70
C THR A 211 7.95 0.73 46.28
N ASP A 212 8.73 1.76 46.61
CA ASP A 212 10.18 1.60 46.85
C ASP A 212 10.57 1.59 48.34
N THR A 213 9.62 1.76 49.27
CA THR A 213 9.91 1.94 50.70
C THR A 213 10.27 0.67 51.47
N THR A 214 10.06 -0.54 50.91
CA THR A 214 10.31 -1.80 51.63
C THR A 214 11.54 -2.58 51.18
N ASN A 215 12.20 -2.24 50.06
CA ASN A 215 13.47 -2.82 49.57
C ASN A 215 14.07 -1.95 48.43
N PHE A 216 14.44 -0.70 48.71
CA PHE A 216 15.00 0.19 47.68
C PHE A 216 16.41 -0.23 47.26
N ASP A 217 16.61 -0.56 45.98
CA ASP A 217 17.92 -0.76 45.37
C ASP A 217 18.26 0.41 44.43
N ALA A 218 19.16 1.28 44.90
CA ALA A 218 19.64 2.43 44.15
C ALA A 218 20.27 2.03 42.80
N ASN A 219 20.99 0.90 42.74
CA ASN A 219 21.62 0.43 41.51
C ASN A 219 20.57 -0.05 40.51
N ALA A 220 19.52 -0.73 40.98
CA ALA A 220 18.42 -1.14 40.10
C ALA A 220 17.74 0.06 39.44
N LEU A 221 17.48 1.14 40.19
CA LEU A 221 16.89 2.38 39.65
C LEU A 221 17.83 3.04 38.63
N LYS A 222 19.13 3.16 38.93
CA LYS A 222 20.13 3.68 37.97
C LYS A 222 20.11 2.88 36.66
N HIS A 223 20.14 1.55 36.73
CA HIS A 223 20.08 0.68 35.56
C HIS A 223 18.75 0.82 34.79
N GLN A 224 17.62 0.97 35.50
CA GLN A 224 16.32 1.19 34.88
C GLN A 224 16.29 2.50 34.08
N ILE A 225 16.83 3.59 34.65
CA ILE A 225 16.94 4.88 33.97
C ILE A 225 17.85 4.77 32.74
N ILE A 226 19.04 4.20 32.87
CA ILE A 226 20.00 3.99 31.76
C ILE A 226 19.37 3.16 30.63
N LYS A 227 18.66 2.10 30.99
CA LYS A 227 17.95 1.24 30.02
C LYS A 227 16.79 1.98 29.35
N ALA A 228 16.04 2.79 30.09
CA ALA A 228 14.95 3.59 29.56
C ALA A 228 15.47 4.65 28.57
N ILE A 229 16.53 5.38 28.89
CA ILE A 229 17.18 6.34 27.98
C ILE A 229 17.60 5.64 26.68
N SER A 230 18.09 4.40 26.76
CA SER A 230 18.56 3.62 25.62
C SER A 230 17.51 2.71 24.95
N ASP A 231 16.20 3.03 25.04
CA ASP A 231 15.12 2.27 24.36
C ASP A 231 15.38 2.13 22.85
N LYS A 232 15.17 0.91 22.31
CA LYS A 232 15.34 0.57 20.89
C LYS A 232 14.44 1.38 19.97
N ARG A 233 13.26 1.80 20.46
CA ARG A 233 12.30 2.63 19.71
C ARG A 233 12.74 4.09 19.57
N GLY A 234 13.72 4.55 20.35
CA GLY A 234 14.17 5.94 20.36
C GLY A 234 13.25 6.89 21.12
N TRP A 235 13.72 8.12 21.33
CA TRP A 235 13.02 9.21 22.02
C TRP A 235 13.18 10.48 21.19
N ASP A 236 12.23 11.41 21.26
CA ASP A 236 12.37 12.75 20.65
C ASP A 236 12.62 13.82 21.73
N ILE A 237 11.98 13.63 22.89
CA ILE A 237 12.07 14.52 24.05
C ILE A 237 12.54 13.74 25.29
N LEU A 238 13.51 14.30 26.01
CA LEU A 238 13.89 13.88 27.36
C LEU A 238 13.43 14.95 28.36
N PHE A 239 12.60 14.56 29.31
CA PHE A 239 12.15 15.43 30.39
C PHE A 239 12.73 14.95 31.71
N PHE A 240 13.24 15.88 32.53
CA PHE A 240 13.66 15.61 33.91
C PHE A 240 13.03 16.64 34.86
N ALA A 241 12.45 16.16 35.97
CA ALA A 241 12.05 16.98 37.11
C ALA A 241 12.52 16.32 38.41
N GLY A 242 13.10 17.13 39.31
CA GLY A 242 13.72 16.68 40.55
C GLY A 242 14.87 17.61 40.93
N HIS A 243 15.70 17.17 41.87
CA HIS A 243 16.90 17.92 42.26
C HIS A 243 18.01 17.77 41.20
N SER A 244 18.76 18.84 40.95
CA SER A 244 20.00 18.78 40.17
C SER A 244 21.04 19.74 40.72
N ASN A 245 22.31 19.47 40.41
CA ASN A 245 23.41 20.32 40.80
C ASN A 245 24.45 20.48 39.68
N GLU A 246 25.16 21.61 39.69
CA GLU A 246 26.25 21.89 38.76
C GLU A 246 27.55 21.27 39.26
N THR A 247 28.22 20.53 38.39
CA THR A 247 29.57 20.00 38.63
C THR A 247 30.39 20.13 37.34
N GLN A 248 31.45 20.93 37.38
CA GLN A 248 32.28 21.15 36.18
C GLN A 248 32.95 19.86 35.67
N LEU A 249 33.33 18.95 36.58
CA LEU A 249 34.05 17.72 36.23
C LEU A 249 33.15 16.64 35.62
N THR A 250 31.90 16.52 36.06
CA THR A 250 30.98 15.45 35.61
C THR A 250 29.87 15.94 34.70
N GLY A 251 29.79 17.26 34.44
CA GLY A 251 28.77 17.88 33.59
C GLY A 251 27.42 18.11 34.29
N GLY A 252 27.34 17.88 35.60
CA GLY A 252 26.14 17.97 36.42
C GLY A 252 25.70 16.63 37.02
N GLU A 253 24.84 16.72 38.03
CA GLU A 253 24.25 15.58 38.74
C GLU A 253 22.72 15.70 38.81
N LEU A 254 22.04 14.57 38.64
CA LEU A 254 20.59 14.43 38.74
C LEU A 254 20.24 13.65 40.01
N GLY A 255 19.55 14.28 40.96
CA GLY A 255 19.01 13.61 42.13
C GLY A 255 17.84 12.73 41.72
N ILE A 256 18.04 11.41 41.69
CA ILE A 256 17.06 10.44 41.17
C ILE A 256 16.21 9.81 42.28
N ALA A 257 16.67 9.84 43.52
CA ALA A 257 15.98 9.41 44.74
C ALA A 257 16.65 10.04 45.97
N PRO A 258 16.04 10.03 47.17
CA PRO A 258 16.65 10.60 48.37
C PRO A 258 18.05 10.05 48.62
N GLY A 259 19.07 10.92 48.60
CA GLY A 259 20.47 10.55 48.81
C GLY A 259 21.13 9.79 47.65
N VAL A 260 20.48 9.67 46.49
CA VAL A 260 21.00 8.99 45.30
C VAL A 260 21.04 9.95 44.12
N ALA A 261 22.24 10.20 43.61
CA ALA A 261 22.48 11.00 42.42
C ALA A 261 22.96 10.15 41.22
N LEU A 262 22.69 10.64 40.02
CA LEU A 262 23.15 10.11 38.75
C LEU A 262 23.91 11.20 38.01
N SER A 263 25.20 10.98 37.80
CA SER A 263 26.08 11.90 37.07
C SER A 263 25.78 11.86 35.56
N MET A 264 25.91 13.01 34.90
CA MET A 264 25.75 13.10 33.44
C MET A 264 26.76 12.21 32.69
N GLN A 265 27.95 11.99 33.26
CA GLN A 265 28.95 11.07 32.74
C GLN A 265 28.51 9.59 32.82
N GLU A 266 27.81 9.18 33.89
CA GLU A 266 27.28 7.82 34.03
C GLU A 266 26.27 7.47 32.92
N ILE A 267 25.50 8.45 32.46
CA ILE A 267 24.47 8.27 31.41
C ILE A 267 24.95 8.64 30.01
N GLU A 268 26.17 9.12 29.82
CA GLU A 268 26.71 9.58 28.54
C GLU A 268 26.53 8.54 27.42
N GLY A 269 26.87 7.27 27.70
CA GLY A 269 26.74 6.18 26.74
C GLY A 269 25.28 5.96 26.31
N SER A 270 24.35 6.01 27.25
CA SER A 270 22.91 5.86 26.97
C SER A 270 22.35 7.05 26.21
N LEU A 271 22.78 8.27 26.53
CA LEU A 271 22.42 9.49 25.82
C LEU A 271 22.93 9.45 24.37
N LYS A 272 24.17 9.03 24.11
CA LYS A 272 24.70 8.85 22.74
C LYS A 272 23.85 7.87 21.92
N ILE A 273 23.30 6.82 22.55
CA ILE A 273 22.39 5.88 21.90
C ILE A 273 21.04 6.56 21.61
N ALA A 274 20.44 7.22 22.58
CA ALA A 274 19.17 7.94 22.42
C ALA A 274 19.26 9.00 21.31
N ARG A 275 20.37 9.73 21.30
CA ARG A 275 20.77 10.72 20.29
C ARG A 275 20.77 10.12 18.88
N LYS A 276 21.50 9.02 18.66
CA LYS A 276 21.52 8.28 17.38
C LYS A 276 20.14 7.75 16.96
N ARG A 277 19.20 7.63 17.90
CA ARG A 277 17.82 7.16 17.66
C ARG A 277 16.79 8.28 17.63
N GLY A 278 17.22 9.53 17.54
CA GLY A 278 16.34 10.66 17.25
C GLY A 278 16.08 11.61 18.41
N LEU A 279 16.76 11.49 19.56
CA LEU A 279 16.58 12.44 20.67
C LEU A 279 17.02 13.84 20.23
N GLN A 280 16.08 14.81 20.25
CA GLN A 280 16.30 16.15 19.71
C GLN A 280 16.27 17.24 20.79
N PHE A 281 15.36 17.11 21.75
CA PHE A 281 15.10 18.13 22.75
C PHE A 281 15.19 17.53 24.16
N ALA A 282 15.75 18.29 25.10
CA ALA A 282 15.63 17.99 26.51
C ALA A 282 15.17 19.19 27.32
N ILE A 283 14.46 18.94 28.41
CA ILE A 283 14.02 19.94 29.36
C ILE A 283 14.32 19.45 30.77
N PHE A 284 15.07 20.26 31.51
CA PHE A 284 15.41 20.02 32.90
C PHE A 284 14.69 21.07 33.73
N ASN A 285 13.54 20.68 34.27
CA ASN A 285 12.77 21.50 35.20
C ASN A 285 13.37 21.38 36.61
N SER A 286 14.65 21.72 36.72
CA SER A 286 15.49 21.47 37.89
C SER A 286 16.57 22.55 38.02
N CYS A 287 17.07 22.76 39.24
CA CYS A 287 17.99 23.85 39.60
C CYS A 287 19.40 23.70 38.97
N ASN A 288 20.10 24.81 38.72
CA ASN A 288 21.52 24.79 38.30
C ASN A 288 21.75 23.93 37.04
N GLY A 289 21.13 24.31 35.92
CA GLY A 289 21.12 23.49 34.73
C GLY A 289 22.15 23.86 33.65
N ILE A 290 23.01 24.86 33.86
CA ILE A 290 23.89 25.35 32.79
C ILE A 290 24.90 24.29 32.35
N ASN A 291 25.63 23.67 33.29
CA ASN A 291 26.59 22.62 32.95
C ASN A 291 25.93 21.40 32.29
N ILE A 292 24.71 21.05 32.71
CA ILE A 292 23.92 19.95 32.11
C ILE A 292 23.59 20.29 30.66
N ALA A 293 23.15 21.53 30.39
CA ALA A 293 22.83 21.98 29.04
C ALA A 293 24.07 22.00 28.14
N GLU A 294 25.19 22.54 28.63
CA GLU A 294 26.46 22.55 27.89
C GLU A 294 26.94 21.13 27.56
N PHE A 295 26.89 20.21 28.54
CA PHE A 295 27.25 18.81 28.34
C PHE A 295 26.39 18.16 27.25
N LEU A 296 25.07 18.35 27.30
CA LEU A 296 24.14 17.76 26.34
C LEU A 296 24.29 18.35 24.93
N ILE A 297 24.46 19.67 24.79
CA ILE A 297 24.71 20.30 23.48
C ILE A 297 26.07 19.86 22.93
N ASN A 298 27.11 19.80 23.77
CA ASN A 298 28.42 19.31 23.35
C ASN A 298 28.36 17.83 22.95
N LEU A 299 27.48 17.01 23.55
CA LEU A 299 27.18 15.66 23.09
C LEU A 299 26.39 15.59 21.78
N GLY A 300 26.00 16.72 21.18
CA GLY A 300 25.26 16.80 19.92
C GLY A 300 23.73 16.73 20.07
N LEU A 301 23.20 16.93 21.28
CA LEU A 301 21.77 17.17 21.42
C LEU A 301 21.45 18.53 20.79
N SER A 302 20.30 18.64 20.11
CA SER A 302 20.03 19.86 19.35
C SER A 302 19.69 21.03 20.26
N GLN A 303 18.88 20.82 21.30
CA GLN A 303 18.27 21.88 22.10
C GLN A 303 18.00 21.40 23.53
N VAL A 304 18.28 22.26 24.53
CA VAL A 304 18.05 21.96 25.95
C VAL A 304 17.47 23.19 26.66
N ALA A 305 16.31 23.06 27.28
CA ALA A 305 15.75 24.08 28.17
C ALA A 305 16.10 23.76 29.63
N VAL A 306 16.59 24.74 30.37
CA VAL A 306 17.05 24.58 31.76
C VAL A 306 16.73 25.80 32.61
N MET A 307 16.81 25.64 33.94
CA MET A 307 16.83 26.76 34.89
C MET A 307 18.27 27.10 35.24
N ARG A 308 18.68 28.37 35.10
CA ARG A 308 20.06 28.80 35.38
C ARG A 308 20.43 28.75 36.85
N GLU A 309 19.47 29.06 37.69
CA GLU A 309 19.62 29.23 39.13
C GLU A 309 18.60 28.34 39.85
N PRO A 310 18.70 28.16 41.18
CA PRO A 310 17.71 27.42 41.93
C PRO A 310 16.30 27.99 41.72
N ILE A 311 15.29 27.15 41.56
CA ILE A 311 13.92 27.59 41.30
C ILE A 311 12.97 27.02 42.35
N HIS A 312 11.95 27.81 42.71
CA HIS A 312 10.90 27.33 43.60
C HIS A 312 9.94 26.40 42.84
N ASP A 313 9.49 25.33 43.50
CA ASP A 313 8.69 24.26 42.90
C ASP A 313 7.45 24.78 42.16
N GLN A 314 6.68 25.65 42.80
CA GLN A 314 5.50 26.29 42.18
C GLN A 314 5.83 27.10 40.91
N VAL A 315 6.99 27.76 40.88
CA VAL A 315 7.42 28.53 39.70
C VAL A 315 7.81 27.58 38.58
N ALA A 316 8.54 26.51 38.89
CA ALA A 316 8.91 25.46 37.96
C ALA A 316 7.66 24.79 37.33
N GLN A 317 6.62 24.56 38.12
CA GLN A 317 5.34 24.04 37.66
C GLN A 317 4.60 25.02 36.74
N ILE A 318 4.48 26.30 37.14
CA ILE A 318 3.85 27.35 36.30
C ILE A 318 4.55 27.45 34.95
N PHE A 319 5.88 27.49 34.97
CA PHE A 319 6.70 27.49 33.76
C PHE A 319 6.39 26.26 32.90
N LEU A 320 6.46 25.06 33.49
CA LEU A 320 6.30 23.81 32.76
C LEU A 320 4.93 23.70 32.08
N VAL A 321 3.86 24.01 32.82
CA VAL A 321 2.49 23.95 32.29
C VAL A 321 2.36 24.84 31.06
N LYS A 322 2.80 26.10 31.16
CA LYS A 322 2.72 27.04 30.03
C LYS A 322 3.59 26.60 28.86
N PHE A 323 4.83 26.17 29.13
CA PHE A 323 5.76 25.68 28.12
C PHE A 323 5.18 24.49 27.34
N LEU A 324 4.62 23.50 28.03
CA LEU A 324 4.01 22.33 27.41
C LEU A 324 2.73 22.67 26.65
N GLN A 325 1.91 23.61 27.15
CA GLN A 325 0.74 24.12 26.42
C GLN A 325 1.14 24.75 25.08
N SER A 326 2.19 25.57 25.07
CA SER A 326 2.72 26.17 23.83
C SER A 326 3.23 25.11 22.85
N LEU A 327 3.93 24.08 23.33
CA LEU A 327 4.32 22.95 22.49
C LEU A 327 3.13 22.17 21.94
N ALA A 328 2.08 21.97 22.75
CA ALA A 328 0.84 21.31 22.33
C ALA A 328 0.09 22.09 21.25
N GLN A 329 0.24 23.43 21.23
CA GLN A 329 -0.23 24.31 20.16
C GLN A 329 0.67 24.31 18.92
N TYR A 330 1.63 23.38 18.85
CA TYR A 330 2.59 23.26 17.78
C TYR A 330 3.50 24.49 17.65
N LYS A 331 3.75 25.26 18.71
CA LYS A 331 4.80 26.28 18.69
C LYS A 331 6.17 25.61 18.81
N ASP A 332 7.21 26.30 18.36
CA ASP A 332 8.59 25.82 18.54
C ASP A 332 9.08 26.01 19.98
N VAL A 333 10.09 25.25 20.41
CA VAL A 333 10.59 25.28 21.80
C VAL A 333 11.11 26.64 22.27
N HIS A 334 11.61 27.50 21.38
CA HIS A 334 12.07 28.83 21.78
C HIS A 334 10.87 29.74 22.01
N THR A 335 9.88 29.71 21.11
CA THR A 335 8.62 30.40 21.33
C THR A 335 7.93 29.91 22.61
N ALA A 336 7.95 28.60 22.88
CA ALA A 336 7.39 28.04 24.11
C ALA A 336 8.12 28.52 25.37
N LEU A 337 9.46 28.70 25.31
CA LEU A 337 10.24 29.29 26.41
C LEU A 337 9.80 30.74 26.65
N LEU A 338 9.74 31.55 25.60
CA LEU A 338 9.37 32.97 25.70
C LEU A 338 7.93 33.16 26.21
N ASP A 339 6.98 32.35 25.73
CA ASP A 339 5.60 32.34 26.22
C ASP A 339 5.53 32.05 27.74
N ALA A 340 6.43 31.19 28.26
CA ALA A 340 6.49 30.86 29.68
C ALA A 340 7.18 31.96 30.51
N ILE A 341 8.23 32.59 29.97
CA ILE A 341 8.87 33.77 30.58
C ILE A 341 7.88 34.93 30.66
N GLN A 342 7.13 35.19 29.59
CA GLN A 342 6.12 36.25 29.54
C GLN A 342 5.03 36.04 30.60
N LEU A 343 4.56 34.80 30.79
CA LEU A 343 3.60 34.47 31.85
C LEU A 343 4.15 34.79 33.25
N LEU A 344 5.45 34.54 33.49
CA LEU A 344 6.10 34.88 34.76
C LEU A 344 6.30 36.39 34.95
N GLN A 345 6.26 37.18 33.87
CA GLN A 345 6.38 38.64 33.88
C GLN A 345 5.03 39.36 34.07
N GLU A 346 3.89 38.68 33.87
CA GLU A 346 2.55 39.24 34.11
C GLU A 346 2.42 39.73 35.56
N ASP A 347 1.71 40.85 35.77
CA ASP A 347 1.66 41.56 37.05
C ASP A 347 1.31 40.64 38.24
N GLU A 348 0.33 39.75 38.09
CA GLU A 348 -0.08 38.80 39.14
C GLU A 348 1.07 37.85 39.53
N LYS A 349 1.78 37.32 38.53
CA LYS A 349 2.88 36.37 38.76
C LYS A 349 4.14 37.07 39.20
N ARG A 350 4.44 38.26 38.67
CA ARG A 350 5.59 39.07 39.04
C ARG A 350 5.55 39.51 40.50
N VAL A 351 4.36 39.83 41.03
CA VAL A 351 4.18 40.15 42.45
C VAL A 351 4.37 38.91 43.33
N SER A 352 3.84 37.76 42.90
CA SER A 352 3.91 36.51 43.66
C SER A 352 5.30 35.85 43.62
N TYR A 353 6.00 36.01 42.51
CA TYR A 353 7.26 35.35 42.18
C TYR A 353 8.22 36.35 41.51
N PRO A 354 8.68 37.38 42.24
CA PRO A 354 9.64 38.36 41.72
C PRO A 354 10.93 37.67 41.22
N SER A 355 11.55 38.26 40.20
CA SER A 355 12.76 37.76 39.52
C SER A 355 12.69 36.38 38.87
N ALA A 356 11.60 35.61 39.02
CA ALA A 356 11.51 34.23 38.52
C ALA A 356 11.71 34.11 37.00
N TYR A 357 11.24 35.11 36.25
CA TYR A 357 11.33 35.17 34.80
C TYR A 357 12.78 35.29 34.29
N LEU A 358 13.74 35.66 35.15
CA LEU A 358 15.17 35.78 34.81
C LEU A 358 15.90 34.44 34.83
N VAL A 359 15.25 33.33 35.16
CA VAL A 359 15.90 32.04 35.42
C VAL A 359 15.85 31.07 34.23
N PRO A 360 14.74 30.92 33.49
CA PRO A 360 14.66 29.97 32.38
C PRO A 360 15.60 30.35 31.23
N SER A 361 16.25 29.35 30.63
CA SER A 361 17.23 29.52 29.56
C SER A 361 17.14 28.41 28.53
N LEU A 362 17.42 28.74 27.26
CA LEU A 362 17.51 27.77 26.17
C LEU A 362 18.95 27.68 25.64
N PHE A 363 19.45 26.46 25.59
CA PHE A 363 20.72 26.11 24.94
C PHE A 363 20.44 25.40 23.61
N ARG A 364 21.20 25.72 22.57
CA ARG A 364 20.95 25.23 21.22
C ARG A 364 22.23 25.05 20.42
N HIS A 365 22.25 24.02 19.60
CA HIS A 365 23.19 23.91 18.50
C HIS A 365 22.80 24.90 17.38
N ALA A 366 23.75 25.71 16.90
CA ALA A 366 23.50 26.79 15.94
C ALA A 366 22.82 26.33 14.64
N GLU A 367 23.22 25.17 14.14
CA GLU A 367 22.71 24.60 12.88
C GLU A 367 21.44 23.76 13.05
N ALA A 368 20.98 23.55 14.29
CA ALA A 368 19.80 22.72 14.53
C ALA A 368 18.51 23.49 14.25
N LYS A 369 17.57 22.81 13.57
CA LYS A 369 16.20 23.31 13.43
C LYS A 369 15.51 23.28 14.79
N LEU A 370 14.77 24.34 15.09
CA LEU A 370 13.94 24.43 16.28
C LEU A 370 12.97 23.24 16.39
N PHE A 371 12.90 22.63 17.58
CA PHE A 371 12.02 21.50 17.82
C PHE A 371 10.59 21.99 17.91
N GLN A 372 9.67 21.26 17.29
CA GLN A 372 8.26 21.60 17.20
C GLN A 372 7.46 20.31 17.06
N ILE A 373 6.41 20.15 17.86
CA ILE A 373 5.45 19.06 17.66
C ILE A 373 4.78 19.27 16.31
N GLN A 374 4.83 18.29 15.42
CA GLN A 374 4.15 18.36 14.13
C GLN A 374 2.73 17.80 14.29
N PRO A 375 1.69 18.43 13.73
CA PRO A 375 0.33 17.90 13.80
C PRO A 375 0.28 16.50 13.18
N PHE A 376 -0.34 15.55 13.90
CA PHE A 376 -0.48 14.16 13.45
C PHE A 376 -1.44 14.09 12.25
N ASN A 377 -0.89 14.20 11.05
CA ASN A 377 -1.70 14.47 9.86
C ASN A 377 -2.06 13.16 9.13
N ILE A 378 -3.22 12.56 9.43
CA ILE A 378 -3.75 11.36 8.74
C ILE A 378 -3.81 11.58 7.22
N THR A 379 -4.12 12.81 6.78
CA THR A 379 -4.12 13.17 5.36
C THR A 379 -2.75 13.00 4.70
N SER A 380 -1.65 13.17 5.45
CA SER A 380 -0.30 12.94 4.94
C SER A 380 0.01 11.46 4.77
N ARG A 381 -0.55 10.58 5.62
CA ARG A 381 -0.47 9.13 5.43
C ARG A 381 -1.29 8.70 4.23
N ILE A 382 -2.52 9.19 4.07
CA ILE A 382 -3.37 8.87 2.90
C ILE A 382 -2.73 9.40 1.60
N LYS A 383 -2.15 10.61 1.62
CA LYS A 383 -1.40 11.17 0.48
C LYS A 383 -0.24 10.27 0.02
N ARG A 384 0.39 9.51 0.93
CA ARG A 384 1.46 8.57 0.56
C ARG A 384 0.95 7.37 -0.22
N TRP A 385 -0.33 7.01 -0.09
CA TRP A 385 -0.94 5.89 -0.83
C TRP A 385 -1.28 6.24 -2.28
N PHE A 386 -1.30 7.53 -2.65
CA PHE A 386 -1.46 7.90 -4.06
C PHE A 386 -0.21 7.53 -4.88
N PRO A 387 -0.42 7.11 -6.14
CA PRO A 387 0.68 6.76 -7.03
C PRO A 387 1.53 7.99 -7.35
N THR A 388 2.85 7.79 -7.42
CA THR A 388 3.78 8.82 -7.93
C THR A 388 3.57 9.05 -9.42
N LYS A 389 4.11 10.14 -10.00
CA LYS A 389 3.96 10.43 -11.45
C LYS A 389 4.40 9.25 -12.34
N LEU A 390 5.44 8.53 -11.95
CA LEU A 390 5.95 7.39 -12.71
C LEU A 390 5.09 6.13 -12.50
N GLU A 391 4.67 5.88 -11.26
CA GLU A 391 3.71 4.82 -10.91
C GLU A 391 2.38 5.00 -11.65
N ALA A 392 1.86 6.23 -11.71
CA ALA A 392 0.62 6.58 -12.39
C ALA A 392 0.71 6.36 -13.90
N LYS A 393 1.85 6.72 -14.54
CA LYS A 393 2.06 6.45 -15.97
C LYS A 393 2.05 4.95 -16.30
N TRP A 394 2.74 4.14 -15.50
CA TRP A 394 2.74 2.68 -15.70
C TRP A 394 1.38 2.06 -15.41
N LEU A 395 0.70 2.50 -14.34
CA LEU A 395 -0.64 2.02 -14.01
C LEU A 395 -1.62 2.35 -15.14
N ALA A 396 -1.65 3.60 -15.62
CA ALA A 396 -2.51 4.00 -16.72
C ALA A 396 -2.18 3.24 -18.02
N GLY A 397 -0.90 3.08 -18.35
CA GLY A 397 -0.48 2.36 -19.55
C GLY A 397 -0.89 0.88 -19.54
N LEU A 398 -0.73 0.19 -18.40
CA LEU A 398 -1.14 -1.21 -18.28
C LEU A 398 -2.65 -1.38 -18.19
N LEU A 399 -3.38 -0.44 -17.57
CA LEU A 399 -4.84 -0.44 -17.59
C LEU A 399 -5.36 -0.24 -19.02
N LEU A 400 -4.84 0.72 -19.78
CA LEU A 400 -5.22 0.91 -21.18
C LEU A 400 -4.91 -0.33 -22.02
N LEU A 401 -3.73 -0.95 -21.85
CA LEU A 401 -3.37 -2.19 -22.53
C LEU A 401 -4.35 -3.33 -22.18
N SER A 402 -4.76 -3.44 -20.91
CA SER A 402 -5.73 -4.45 -20.47
C SER A 402 -7.14 -4.28 -21.04
N LEU A 403 -7.46 -3.11 -21.59
CA LEU A 403 -8.75 -2.84 -22.23
C LEU A 403 -8.75 -3.12 -23.73
N LEU A 404 -7.60 -3.48 -24.33
CA LEU A 404 -7.50 -3.79 -25.75
C LEU A 404 -7.78 -5.29 -26.00
N PRO A 405 -8.83 -5.66 -26.75
CA PRO A 405 -9.17 -7.07 -27.00
C PRO A 405 -8.04 -7.89 -27.63
N TYR A 406 -7.30 -7.29 -28.57
CA TYR A 406 -6.14 -7.95 -29.19
C TYR A 406 -5.00 -8.25 -28.21
N ALA A 407 -4.78 -7.37 -27.22
CA ALA A 407 -3.79 -7.63 -26.18
C ALA A 407 -4.25 -8.77 -25.25
N GLN A 408 -5.55 -8.84 -24.98
CA GLN A 408 -6.13 -9.91 -24.17
C GLN A 408 -5.99 -11.27 -24.84
N SER A 409 -6.30 -11.39 -26.14
CA SER A 409 -6.14 -12.64 -26.89
C SER A 409 -4.66 -13.06 -26.97
N LEU A 410 -3.75 -12.12 -27.25
CA LEU A 410 -2.30 -12.37 -27.31
C LEU A 410 -1.73 -12.88 -25.97
N LEU A 411 -2.29 -12.42 -24.83
CA LEU A 411 -1.89 -12.86 -23.50
C LEU A 411 -2.61 -14.14 -23.05
N LEU A 412 -3.75 -14.48 -23.64
CA LEU A 412 -4.54 -15.66 -23.27
C LEU A 412 -3.92 -16.95 -23.77
N GLU A 413 -3.53 -17.01 -25.04
CA GLU A 413 -2.94 -18.20 -25.68
C GLU A 413 -1.70 -18.75 -24.93
N PRO A 414 -0.67 -17.94 -24.58
CA PRO A 414 0.46 -18.41 -23.79
C PRO A 414 0.09 -18.91 -22.40
N ARG A 415 -0.97 -18.36 -21.78
CA ARG A 415 -1.44 -18.82 -20.46
C ARG A 415 -2.03 -20.22 -20.55
N ILE A 416 -2.87 -20.47 -21.57
CA ILE A 416 -3.46 -21.79 -21.81
C ILE A 416 -2.38 -22.82 -22.16
N LEU A 417 -1.34 -22.43 -22.91
CA LEU A 417 -0.17 -23.26 -23.18
C LEU A 417 0.58 -23.65 -21.89
N VAL A 418 0.93 -22.67 -21.04
CA VAL A 418 1.62 -22.93 -19.77
C VAL A 418 0.77 -23.84 -18.88
N GLN A 419 -0.56 -23.68 -18.91
CA GLN A 419 -1.47 -24.54 -18.21
C GLN A 419 -1.49 -25.98 -18.74
N ALA A 420 -1.40 -26.18 -20.06
CA ALA A 420 -1.29 -27.49 -20.69
C ALA A 420 -0.02 -28.22 -20.20
N ILE A 421 1.11 -27.52 -20.21
CA ILE A 421 2.39 -28.01 -19.68
C ILE A 421 2.24 -28.36 -18.20
N TYR A 422 1.64 -27.48 -17.39
CA TYR A 422 1.45 -27.71 -15.96
C TYR A 422 0.59 -28.95 -15.69
N ARG A 423 -0.51 -29.14 -16.43
CA ARG A 423 -1.37 -30.32 -16.34
C ARG A 423 -0.64 -31.61 -16.70
N GLU A 424 0.25 -31.59 -17.70
CA GLU A 424 1.04 -32.77 -18.07
C GLU A 424 2.04 -33.15 -16.96
N LYS A 425 2.73 -32.15 -16.40
CA LYS A 425 3.82 -32.36 -15.44
C LYS A 425 3.34 -32.62 -14.01
N THR A 426 2.06 -32.38 -13.72
CA THR A 426 1.50 -32.59 -12.37
C THR A 426 0.63 -33.85 -12.30
N PRO A 427 0.58 -34.51 -11.13
CA PRO A 427 -0.22 -35.74 -10.97
C PRO A 427 -1.73 -35.49 -10.94
N PHE A 428 -2.18 -34.23 -10.95
CA PHE A 428 -3.59 -33.84 -10.98
C PHE A 428 -4.18 -33.99 -12.39
N LYS A 429 -4.26 -35.24 -12.85
CA LYS A 429 -5.05 -35.60 -14.04
C LYS A 429 -6.52 -35.67 -13.63
N PRO A 430 -7.47 -35.05 -14.37
CA PRO A 430 -8.88 -35.36 -14.18
C PRO A 430 -9.05 -36.88 -14.34
N LEU A 431 -9.94 -37.50 -13.54
CA LEU A 431 -10.25 -38.91 -13.66
C LEU A 431 -10.57 -39.21 -15.13
N SER A 432 -9.75 -40.07 -15.75
CA SER A 432 -9.89 -40.49 -17.14
C SER A 432 -11.24 -41.22 -17.31
N THR A 433 -12.29 -40.46 -17.60
CA THR A 433 -13.53 -41.00 -18.14
C THR A 433 -13.34 -41.06 -19.65
N LYS A 434 -13.61 -42.22 -20.25
CA LYS A 434 -13.63 -42.37 -21.71
C LYS A 434 -14.44 -41.21 -22.33
N PRO A 435 -13.93 -40.56 -23.41
CA PRO A 435 -14.61 -39.42 -24.00
C PRO A 435 -16.00 -39.83 -24.46
N ARG A 436 -17.00 -39.01 -24.12
CA ARG A 436 -18.42 -39.22 -24.47
C ARG A 436 -18.78 -38.69 -25.85
N VAL A 437 -17.85 -37.97 -26.47
CA VAL A 437 -18.01 -37.34 -27.80
C VAL A 437 -17.17 -38.12 -28.81
N LEU A 438 -17.83 -38.57 -29.88
CA LEU A 438 -17.21 -39.15 -31.07
C LEU A 438 -17.28 -38.12 -32.19
N PHE A 439 -16.13 -37.60 -32.58
CA PHE A 439 -15.96 -36.67 -33.67
C PHE A 439 -15.64 -37.44 -34.97
N ILE A 440 -16.61 -37.46 -35.89
CA ILE A 440 -16.46 -38.01 -37.23
C ILE A 440 -15.99 -36.89 -38.14
N LYS A 441 -14.69 -36.88 -38.43
CA LYS A 441 -14.08 -35.86 -39.28
C LYS A 441 -14.16 -36.26 -40.75
N ILE A 442 -14.73 -35.39 -41.58
CA ILE A 442 -14.65 -35.52 -43.03
C ILE A 442 -13.38 -34.78 -43.46
N ASP A 443 -12.26 -35.50 -43.56
CA ASP A 443 -10.95 -34.94 -43.90
C ASP A 443 -10.56 -35.20 -45.37
N LYS A 444 -9.43 -34.61 -45.79
CA LYS A 444 -8.91 -34.78 -47.15
C LYS A 444 -8.66 -36.25 -47.49
N GLU A 445 -8.11 -37.02 -46.57
CA GLU A 445 -7.88 -38.46 -46.73
C GLU A 445 -9.20 -39.19 -46.98
N SER A 446 -10.25 -38.85 -46.21
CA SER A 446 -11.56 -39.47 -46.37
C SER A 446 -12.12 -39.28 -47.78
N PHE A 447 -12.04 -38.07 -48.34
CA PHE A 447 -12.46 -37.84 -49.73
C PHE A 447 -11.66 -38.65 -50.75
N GLU A 448 -10.36 -38.81 -50.56
CA GLU A 448 -9.50 -39.56 -51.47
C GLU A 448 -9.78 -41.08 -51.40
N LYS A 449 -9.90 -41.63 -50.19
CA LYS A 449 -10.09 -43.07 -49.96
C LYS A 449 -11.52 -43.53 -50.27
N ASP A 450 -12.51 -42.71 -49.94
CA ASP A 450 -13.93 -42.95 -50.28
C ASP A 450 -14.30 -42.59 -51.72
N LYS A 451 -13.33 -42.07 -52.51
CA LYS A 451 -13.49 -41.66 -53.91
C LYS A 451 -14.58 -40.63 -54.13
N ILE A 452 -14.65 -39.63 -53.24
CA ILE A 452 -15.63 -38.54 -53.31
C ILE A 452 -15.03 -37.35 -54.05
N GLN A 453 -15.62 -37.04 -55.22
CA GLN A 453 -15.17 -35.92 -56.06
C GLN A 453 -15.84 -34.60 -55.66
N GLN A 454 -17.13 -34.62 -55.32
CA GLN A 454 -17.88 -33.43 -54.92
C GLN A 454 -17.65 -33.12 -53.43
N ARG A 455 -16.91 -32.04 -53.16
CA ARG A 455 -16.53 -31.61 -51.80
C ARG A 455 -17.29 -30.38 -51.31
N TYR A 456 -17.76 -29.53 -52.23
CA TYR A 456 -18.57 -28.35 -51.92
C TYR A 456 -19.61 -28.08 -53.03
N PRO A 457 -20.92 -27.99 -52.71
CA PRO A 457 -21.49 -28.43 -51.43
C PRO A 457 -21.22 -29.91 -51.19
N LEU A 458 -21.17 -30.33 -49.92
CA LEU A 458 -20.88 -31.72 -49.56
C LEU A 458 -21.82 -32.67 -50.33
N ASP A 459 -21.26 -33.76 -50.86
CA ASP A 459 -22.05 -34.82 -51.51
C ASP A 459 -23.01 -35.46 -50.48
N TYR A 460 -24.32 -35.26 -50.67
CA TYR A 460 -25.33 -35.78 -49.76
C TYR A 460 -25.42 -37.31 -49.74
N SER A 461 -24.99 -37.99 -50.81
CA SER A 461 -24.90 -39.46 -50.81
C SER A 461 -23.77 -39.95 -49.89
N TYR A 462 -22.70 -39.17 -49.77
CA TYR A 462 -21.60 -39.47 -48.86
C TYR A 462 -22.03 -39.33 -47.41
N LEU A 463 -22.69 -38.22 -47.08
CA LEU A 463 -23.27 -38.02 -45.75
C LEU A 463 -24.31 -39.10 -45.41
N ALA A 464 -25.13 -39.53 -46.38
CA ALA A 464 -26.09 -40.62 -46.20
C ALA A 464 -25.40 -41.94 -45.82
N ARG A 465 -24.27 -42.28 -46.46
CA ARG A 465 -23.47 -43.47 -46.10
C ARG A 465 -22.91 -43.39 -44.68
N ILE A 466 -22.41 -42.22 -44.28
CA ILE A 466 -21.89 -41.99 -42.92
C ILE A 466 -23.00 -42.15 -41.88
N ILE A 467 -24.16 -41.51 -42.09
CA ILE A 467 -25.32 -41.61 -41.19
C ILE A 467 -25.79 -43.06 -41.07
N LYS A 468 -25.87 -43.79 -42.20
CA LYS A 468 -26.25 -45.21 -42.20
C LYS A 468 -25.28 -46.04 -41.36
N ALA A 469 -23.97 -45.89 -41.56
CA ALA A 469 -22.94 -46.60 -40.80
C ALA A 469 -23.02 -46.32 -39.28
N LEU A 470 -23.33 -45.09 -38.88
CA LEU A 470 -23.51 -44.73 -37.47
C LEU A 470 -24.82 -45.29 -36.90
N SER A 471 -25.91 -45.23 -37.68
CA SER A 471 -27.22 -45.72 -37.26
C SER A 471 -27.24 -47.25 -37.12
N ASP A 472 -26.55 -47.97 -38.01
CA ASP A 472 -26.39 -49.43 -37.94
C ASP A 472 -25.60 -49.86 -36.70
N ARG A 473 -24.76 -48.97 -36.16
CA ARG A 473 -24.04 -49.12 -34.88
C ARG A 473 -24.80 -48.52 -33.69
N ASN A 474 -26.10 -48.26 -33.85
CA ASN A 474 -27.03 -47.82 -32.81
C ASN A 474 -26.76 -46.42 -32.21
N ALA A 475 -26.17 -45.48 -32.99
CA ALA A 475 -25.99 -44.10 -32.55
C ALA A 475 -27.34 -43.39 -32.27
N LYS A 476 -27.51 -42.85 -31.06
CA LYS A 476 -28.78 -42.23 -30.61
C LYS A 476 -28.83 -40.71 -30.72
N LEU A 477 -27.69 -40.04 -30.78
CA LEU A 477 -27.60 -38.60 -30.93
C LEU A 477 -26.50 -38.24 -31.92
N ILE A 478 -26.88 -37.60 -33.02
CA ILE A 478 -25.96 -37.20 -34.09
C ILE A 478 -26.11 -35.69 -34.35
N GLY A 479 -25.04 -34.94 -34.10
CA GLY A 479 -24.86 -33.57 -34.56
C GLY A 479 -24.28 -33.55 -35.97
N ILE A 480 -24.84 -32.71 -36.84
CA ILE A 480 -24.34 -32.49 -38.19
C ILE A 480 -23.99 -31.02 -38.36
N ASP A 481 -22.70 -30.74 -38.37
CA ASP A 481 -22.12 -29.40 -38.57
C ASP A 481 -21.91 -29.15 -40.07
N TYR A 482 -23.03 -29.12 -40.80
CA TYR A 482 -23.11 -28.79 -42.22
C TYR A 482 -24.45 -28.10 -42.50
N ILE A 483 -24.42 -27.01 -43.26
CA ILE A 483 -25.66 -26.38 -43.74
C ILE A 483 -26.18 -27.15 -44.96
N LEU A 484 -27.30 -27.87 -44.76
CA LEU A 484 -27.88 -28.78 -45.74
C LEU A 484 -29.02 -28.13 -46.56
N ASP A 485 -28.71 -27.01 -47.23
CA ASP A 485 -29.68 -26.19 -47.97
C ASP A 485 -29.57 -26.31 -49.50
N GLN A 486 -28.49 -26.91 -50.02
CA GLN A 486 -28.18 -27.03 -51.45
C GLN A 486 -28.90 -28.19 -52.16
N VAL A 487 -30.18 -28.42 -51.82
CA VAL A 487 -30.98 -29.56 -52.30
C VAL A 487 -31.19 -29.58 -53.82
N ASP A 488 -31.34 -28.41 -54.44
CA ASP A 488 -31.62 -28.30 -55.87
C ASP A 488 -30.39 -28.58 -56.75
N LYS A 489 -29.19 -28.49 -56.18
CA LYS A 489 -27.93 -28.83 -56.87
C LYS A 489 -27.66 -30.33 -56.95
N GLN A 490 -28.34 -31.14 -56.13
CA GLN A 490 -28.10 -32.59 -56.03
C GLN A 490 -29.38 -33.37 -55.69
N PRO A 491 -30.42 -33.37 -56.55
CA PRO A 491 -31.75 -33.91 -56.21
C PRO A 491 -31.76 -35.43 -55.93
N ALA A 492 -30.97 -36.21 -56.68
CA ALA A 492 -30.84 -37.66 -56.45
C ALA A 492 -30.19 -37.96 -55.09
N ASN A 493 -29.09 -37.28 -54.78
CA ASN A 493 -28.37 -37.45 -53.51
C ASN A 493 -29.18 -36.91 -52.31
N THR A 494 -29.97 -35.86 -52.53
CA THR A 494 -30.94 -35.34 -51.54
C THR A 494 -31.95 -36.41 -51.15
N SER A 495 -32.47 -37.18 -52.12
CA SER A 495 -33.41 -38.27 -51.85
C SER A 495 -32.77 -39.40 -51.05
N GLN A 496 -31.50 -39.73 -51.33
CA GLN A 496 -30.73 -40.73 -50.56
C GLN A 496 -30.47 -40.28 -49.11
N LEU A 497 -30.07 -39.02 -48.91
CA LEU A 497 -29.85 -38.47 -47.58
C LEU A 497 -31.13 -38.45 -46.75
N LYS A 498 -32.25 -38.03 -47.35
CA LYS A 498 -33.57 -38.11 -46.71
C LYS A 498 -33.90 -39.53 -46.27
N ALA A 499 -33.70 -40.52 -47.13
CA ALA A 499 -33.95 -41.91 -46.81
C ALA A 499 -33.09 -42.41 -45.63
N ALA A 500 -31.79 -42.07 -45.62
CA ALA A 500 -30.88 -42.44 -44.53
C ALA A 500 -31.27 -41.78 -43.19
N ILE A 501 -31.66 -40.51 -43.21
CA ILE A 501 -32.15 -39.80 -42.01
C ILE A 501 -33.44 -40.46 -41.51
N LEU A 502 -34.41 -40.74 -42.39
CA LEU A 502 -35.67 -41.40 -42.00
C LEU A 502 -35.43 -42.80 -41.41
N GLU A 503 -34.53 -43.59 -42.01
CA GLU A 503 -34.12 -44.90 -41.49
C GLU A 503 -33.51 -44.78 -40.08
N ALA A 504 -32.61 -43.82 -39.88
CA ALA A 504 -31.98 -43.58 -38.58
C ALA A 504 -32.99 -43.09 -37.53
N THR A 505 -33.89 -42.18 -37.90
CA THR A 505 -34.98 -41.69 -37.05
C THR A 505 -35.92 -42.82 -36.62
N ALA A 506 -36.17 -43.80 -37.50
CA ALA A 506 -36.92 -45.02 -37.18
C ALA A 506 -36.18 -45.90 -36.16
N LYS A 507 -34.84 -45.93 -36.22
CA LYS A 507 -33.95 -46.54 -35.21
C LYS A 507 -33.76 -45.69 -33.93
N LYS A 508 -34.63 -44.69 -33.71
CA LYS A 508 -34.65 -43.75 -32.57
C LYS A 508 -33.42 -42.82 -32.49
N THR A 509 -32.77 -42.52 -33.59
CA THR A 509 -31.72 -41.48 -33.63
C THR A 509 -32.36 -40.08 -33.59
N THR A 510 -31.79 -39.20 -32.78
CA THR A 510 -32.11 -37.76 -32.73
C THR A 510 -31.01 -36.97 -33.43
N PHE A 511 -31.39 -35.95 -34.20
CA PHE A 511 -30.44 -35.12 -34.94
C PHE A 511 -30.45 -33.66 -34.46
N VAL A 512 -29.25 -33.11 -34.29
CA VAL A 512 -29.03 -31.66 -34.18
C VAL A 512 -28.34 -31.21 -35.47
N PHE A 513 -28.95 -30.31 -36.21
CA PHE A 513 -28.42 -29.77 -37.45
C PHE A 513 -27.83 -28.39 -37.22
N GLY A 514 -26.70 -28.12 -37.87
CA GLY A 514 -26.09 -26.81 -37.89
C GLY A 514 -27.01 -25.77 -38.52
N TYR A 515 -27.02 -24.59 -37.93
CA TYR A 515 -27.79 -23.42 -38.34
C TYR A 515 -26.87 -22.21 -38.36
N ASP A 516 -27.04 -21.34 -39.36
CA ASP A 516 -26.37 -20.04 -39.41
C ASP A 516 -27.34 -18.93 -39.85
N ASP A 517 -27.19 -17.74 -39.25
CA ASP A 517 -28.03 -16.55 -39.51
C ASP A 517 -27.24 -15.56 -40.38
N LEU A 518 -27.26 -15.78 -41.69
CA LEU A 518 -26.58 -14.91 -42.65
C LEU A 518 -27.39 -13.61 -42.83
N GLU A 519 -26.98 -12.54 -42.14
CA GLU A 519 -27.65 -11.22 -42.14
C GLU A 519 -27.78 -10.59 -43.54
N GLU A 520 -26.92 -10.93 -44.50
CA GLU A 520 -26.85 -10.22 -45.78
C GLU A 520 -27.89 -10.63 -46.84
N ASP A 521 -28.56 -11.79 -46.74
CA ASP A 521 -29.30 -12.33 -47.90
C ASP A 521 -30.69 -12.93 -47.60
N SER A 522 -31.25 -12.71 -46.40
CA SER A 522 -32.57 -13.23 -45.97
C SER A 522 -32.72 -14.77 -46.02
N ARG A 523 -31.65 -15.50 -46.33
CA ARG A 523 -31.59 -16.96 -46.36
C ARG A 523 -31.08 -17.44 -45.00
N LYS A 524 -31.98 -17.94 -44.18
CA LYS A 524 -31.62 -18.73 -42.99
C LYS A 524 -30.91 -19.99 -43.47
N GLY A 525 -29.61 -20.12 -43.20
CA GLY A 525 -28.81 -21.31 -43.50
C GLY A 525 -29.29 -22.45 -42.60
N LYS A 526 -30.34 -23.15 -43.03
CA LYS A 526 -30.97 -24.25 -42.31
C LYS A 526 -31.05 -25.47 -43.20
N VAL A 527 -31.06 -26.66 -42.59
CA VAL A 527 -31.39 -27.90 -43.29
C VAL A 527 -32.74 -27.76 -44.02
N SER A 528 -32.78 -28.09 -45.30
CA SER A 528 -33.97 -27.93 -46.13
C SER A 528 -35.14 -28.82 -45.67
N ASP A 529 -36.38 -28.31 -45.74
CA ASP A 529 -37.61 -29.10 -45.53
C ASP A 529 -37.77 -30.24 -46.55
N LYS A 530 -37.02 -30.21 -47.67
CA LYS A 530 -36.98 -31.34 -48.60
C LYS A 530 -36.28 -32.55 -47.98
N ILE A 531 -35.35 -32.34 -47.04
CA ILE A 531 -34.57 -33.37 -46.34
C ILE A 531 -35.27 -33.84 -45.06
N ILE A 532 -35.78 -32.92 -44.23
CA ILE A 532 -36.42 -33.24 -42.95
C ILE A 532 -37.84 -32.67 -42.84
N ASN A 533 -38.68 -33.26 -41.98
CA ASN A 533 -39.97 -32.68 -41.61
C ASN A 533 -39.86 -32.01 -40.23
N ARG A 534 -39.84 -30.67 -40.20
CA ARG A 534 -39.66 -29.86 -38.97
C ARG A 534 -40.78 -29.99 -37.94
N GLN A 535 -41.93 -30.56 -38.31
CA GLN A 535 -42.98 -30.88 -37.33
C GLN A 535 -42.60 -32.08 -36.43
N GLN A 536 -41.50 -32.78 -36.73
CA GLN A 536 -40.98 -33.86 -35.89
C GLN A 536 -39.96 -33.33 -34.88
N SER A 537 -40.20 -33.57 -33.59
CA SER A 537 -39.35 -33.16 -32.46
C SER A 537 -37.94 -33.79 -32.44
N LYS A 538 -37.64 -34.71 -33.37
CA LYS A 538 -36.36 -35.43 -33.46
C LYS A 538 -35.30 -34.66 -34.26
N TYR A 539 -35.66 -33.51 -34.84
CA TYR A 539 -34.77 -32.64 -35.60
C TYR A 539 -34.72 -31.27 -34.93
N ILE A 540 -33.51 -30.83 -34.60
CA ILE A 540 -33.28 -29.60 -33.84
C ILE A 540 -32.25 -28.77 -34.60
N ASP A 541 -32.53 -27.50 -34.85
CA ASP A 541 -31.57 -26.56 -35.43
C ASP A 541 -30.75 -25.92 -34.29
N GLY A 542 -29.42 -25.89 -34.43
CA GLY A 542 -28.51 -25.25 -33.48
C GLY A 542 -27.45 -24.40 -34.17
N SER A 543 -27.23 -23.18 -33.66
CA SER A 543 -26.29 -22.22 -34.22
C SER A 543 -24.85 -22.76 -34.16
N ILE A 544 -24.20 -22.84 -35.32
CA ILE A 544 -22.78 -23.24 -35.44
C ILE A 544 -21.83 -22.04 -35.36
N TYR A 545 -22.38 -20.85 -35.10
CA TYR A 545 -21.59 -19.66 -34.84
C TYR A 545 -20.60 -19.91 -33.70
N LEU A 546 -19.37 -19.43 -33.88
CA LEU A 546 -18.28 -19.58 -32.93
C LEU A 546 -17.58 -18.24 -32.68
N THR A 547 -17.73 -17.73 -31.47
CA THR A 547 -16.89 -16.65 -30.92
C THR A 547 -15.53 -17.24 -30.62
N GLN A 548 -14.51 -16.82 -31.36
CA GLN A 548 -13.21 -17.49 -31.38
C GLN A 548 -12.65 -17.78 -29.97
N TRP A 549 -12.58 -19.08 -29.64
CA TRP A 549 -12.08 -19.69 -28.40
C TRP A 549 -12.86 -19.43 -27.12
N TYR A 550 -14.03 -18.84 -27.22
CA TYR A 550 -14.97 -18.74 -26.12
C TYR A 550 -16.01 -19.85 -26.18
N LEU A 551 -16.56 -20.20 -25.01
CA LEU A 551 -17.63 -21.18 -24.93
C LEU A 551 -18.94 -20.50 -25.33
N GLU A 552 -19.64 -21.06 -26.32
CA GLU A 552 -20.98 -20.61 -26.69
C GLU A 552 -21.99 -21.09 -25.65
N LEU A 553 -22.66 -20.12 -25.04
CA LEU A 553 -23.63 -20.35 -23.98
C LEU A 553 -25.04 -19.99 -24.48
N PRO A 554 -26.09 -20.66 -23.99
CA PRO A 554 -27.47 -20.35 -24.35
C PRO A 554 -27.87 -18.97 -23.82
N PRO A 555 -28.61 -18.15 -24.59
CA PRO A 555 -29.11 -16.87 -24.12
C PRO A 555 -30.05 -17.05 -22.91
N SER A 556 -30.09 -16.04 -22.03
CA SER A 556 -30.86 -16.09 -20.78
C SER A 556 -32.37 -16.19 -21.03
N GLY A 557 -33.05 -17.09 -20.32
CA GLY A 557 -34.51 -17.25 -20.40
C GLY A 557 -34.97 -18.07 -21.62
N LYS A 558 -36.17 -17.77 -22.13
CA LYS A 558 -36.83 -18.59 -23.16
C LYS A 558 -36.34 -18.30 -24.59
N GLU A 559 -35.47 -17.30 -24.78
CA GLU A 559 -35.03 -16.83 -26.10
C GLU A 559 -34.31 -17.92 -26.92
N CYS A 560 -33.57 -18.80 -26.25
CA CYS A 560 -32.87 -19.92 -26.88
C CYS A 560 -33.85 -20.81 -27.67
N LEU A 561 -34.94 -21.25 -27.00
CA LEU A 561 -35.96 -22.13 -27.58
C LEU A 561 -36.91 -21.37 -28.53
N ASP A 562 -37.28 -20.14 -28.19
CA ASP A 562 -38.33 -19.40 -28.91
C ASP A 562 -37.83 -18.79 -30.23
N LYS A 563 -36.54 -18.41 -30.31
CA LYS A 563 -35.95 -17.75 -31.50
C LYS A 563 -35.08 -18.69 -32.37
N SER A 564 -34.97 -19.97 -32.02
CA SER A 564 -34.06 -20.93 -32.67
C SER A 564 -32.59 -20.46 -32.72
N ASN A 565 -32.13 -19.76 -31.68
CA ASN A 565 -30.78 -19.21 -31.61
C ASN A 565 -29.90 -19.89 -30.55
N CYS A 566 -30.21 -21.15 -30.22
CA CYS A 566 -29.41 -21.93 -29.28
C CYS A 566 -28.10 -22.40 -29.93
N PRO A 567 -26.96 -22.35 -29.22
CA PRO A 567 -25.72 -22.91 -29.72
C PRO A 567 -25.81 -24.43 -30.01
N PHE A 568 -25.19 -24.86 -31.09
CA PHE A 568 -25.15 -26.25 -31.56
C PHE A 568 -24.58 -27.20 -30.51
N SER A 569 -23.42 -26.85 -29.93
CA SER A 569 -22.76 -27.63 -28.88
C SER A 569 -23.59 -27.71 -27.59
N TYR A 570 -24.31 -26.64 -27.25
CA TYR A 570 -25.24 -26.63 -26.12
C TYR A 570 -26.41 -27.59 -26.32
N LEU A 571 -27.06 -27.55 -27.49
CA LEU A 571 -28.19 -28.44 -27.79
C LEU A 571 -27.78 -29.90 -27.81
N LEU A 572 -26.58 -30.20 -28.31
CA LEU A 572 -25.99 -31.52 -28.24
C LEU A 572 -25.80 -32.01 -26.79
N ALA A 573 -25.16 -31.20 -25.94
CA ALA A 573 -24.98 -31.54 -24.53
C ALA A 573 -26.32 -31.69 -23.79
N LEU A 574 -27.28 -30.82 -24.06
CA LEU A 574 -28.62 -30.83 -23.48
C LEU A 574 -29.37 -32.12 -23.83
N ASN A 575 -29.41 -32.50 -25.10
CA ASN A 575 -30.09 -33.71 -25.56
C ASN A 575 -29.45 -34.98 -25.01
N TYR A 576 -28.13 -34.99 -24.86
CA TYR A 576 -27.43 -36.10 -24.23
C TYR A 576 -27.83 -36.29 -22.76
N GLN A 577 -27.93 -35.19 -22.00
CA GLN A 577 -28.40 -35.26 -20.60
C GLN A 577 -29.85 -35.75 -20.53
N LEU A 578 -30.73 -35.27 -21.42
CA LEU A 578 -32.13 -35.70 -21.49
C LEU A 578 -32.27 -37.19 -21.82
N GLN A 579 -31.51 -37.71 -22.79
CA GLN A 579 -31.52 -39.13 -23.17
C GLN A 579 -31.13 -40.03 -21.98
N ASN A 580 -30.19 -39.60 -21.15
CA ASN A 580 -29.70 -40.37 -20.02
C ASN A 580 -30.59 -40.28 -18.77
N ILE A 581 -31.27 -39.15 -18.54
CA ILE A 581 -32.12 -38.96 -17.34
C ILE A 581 -33.51 -39.57 -17.54
N ASN A 582 -34.13 -39.36 -18.71
CA ASN A 582 -35.46 -39.92 -18.97
C ASN A 582 -35.69 -40.15 -20.48
N PRO A 583 -35.41 -41.36 -20.99
CA PRO A 583 -35.52 -41.67 -22.42
C PRO A 583 -36.96 -41.53 -22.97
N THR A 584 -37.98 -41.55 -22.10
CA THR A 584 -39.39 -41.39 -22.51
C THR A 584 -39.77 -39.94 -22.87
N ILE A 585 -39.02 -38.93 -22.39
CA ILE A 585 -39.30 -37.51 -22.70
C ILE A 585 -39.09 -37.21 -24.19
N ILE A 586 -38.08 -37.84 -24.81
CA ILE A 586 -37.77 -37.66 -26.23
C ILE A 586 -38.80 -38.38 -27.12
N GLU A 587 -39.43 -39.44 -26.61
CA GLU A 587 -40.52 -40.15 -27.29
C GLU A 587 -41.86 -39.38 -27.25
N GLN A 588 -42.08 -38.50 -26.26
CA GLN A 588 -43.33 -37.74 -26.06
C GLN A 588 -43.40 -36.36 -26.77
N GLN A 589 -42.49 -36.10 -27.71
CA GLN A 589 -42.70 -35.09 -28.78
C GLN A 589 -42.79 -33.59 -28.41
N GLN A 590 -41.90 -33.04 -27.56
CA GLN A 590 -41.43 -31.64 -27.68
C GLN A 590 -40.31 -31.32 -26.69
N LEU A 591 -39.17 -30.79 -27.17
CA LEU A 591 -38.24 -29.99 -26.36
C LEU A 591 -38.97 -28.70 -25.99
N ASN A 592 -39.73 -28.74 -24.90
CA ASN A 592 -40.42 -27.59 -24.35
C ASN A 592 -39.72 -27.11 -23.07
N ILE A 593 -40.13 -25.94 -22.59
CA ILE A 593 -39.63 -25.33 -21.35
C ILE A 593 -39.78 -26.29 -20.15
N ASP A 594 -40.82 -27.12 -20.10
CA ASP A 594 -40.99 -28.11 -19.04
C ASP A 594 -39.92 -29.22 -19.07
N SER A 595 -39.41 -29.57 -20.25
CA SER A 595 -38.30 -30.52 -20.40
C SER A 595 -36.96 -29.90 -19.96
N ILE A 596 -36.76 -28.60 -20.20
CA ILE A 596 -35.61 -27.84 -19.68
C ILE A 596 -35.73 -27.67 -18.15
N ASN A 597 -36.92 -27.35 -17.64
CA ASN A 597 -37.18 -27.21 -16.21
C ASN A 597 -36.98 -28.54 -15.45
N LYS A 598 -37.28 -29.69 -16.09
CA LYS A 598 -37.01 -31.03 -15.52
C LYS A 598 -35.53 -31.38 -15.41
N LEU A 599 -34.65 -30.74 -16.18
CA LEU A 599 -33.19 -30.83 -16.03
C LEU A 599 -32.67 -29.99 -14.85
N GLY A 600 -33.55 -29.23 -14.18
CA GLY A 600 -33.21 -28.38 -13.03
C GLY A 600 -31.97 -27.53 -13.27
N ASN A 601 -31.04 -27.60 -12.31
CA ASN A 601 -29.82 -26.80 -12.22
C ASN A 601 -28.94 -26.79 -13.48
N PHE A 602 -29.02 -27.73 -14.44
CA PHE A 602 -28.12 -27.74 -15.62
C PHE A 602 -28.28 -26.50 -16.50
N HIS A 603 -29.51 -26.13 -16.87
CA HIS A 603 -29.74 -24.92 -17.67
C HIS A 603 -29.49 -23.65 -16.85
N GLU A 604 -29.97 -23.61 -15.59
CA GLU A 604 -29.81 -22.45 -14.72
C GLU A 604 -28.33 -22.16 -14.37
N GLU A 605 -27.52 -23.19 -14.09
CA GLU A 605 -26.08 -23.04 -13.82
C GLU A 605 -25.30 -22.54 -15.04
N ILE A 606 -25.67 -22.98 -16.25
CA ILE A 606 -25.00 -22.54 -17.50
C ILE A 606 -25.48 -21.13 -17.87
N ALA A 607 -26.79 -20.86 -17.79
CA ALA A 607 -27.38 -19.55 -18.09
C ALA A 607 -26.96 -18.47 -17.07
N PHE A 608 -26.54 -18.85 -15.86
CA PHE A 608 -25.95 -17.93 -14.88
C PHE A 608 -24.74 -17.16 -15.46
N TYR A 609 -23.87 -17.82 -16.22
CA TYR A 609 -22.70 -17.19 -16.83
C TYR A 609 -23.08 -16.20 -17.94
N GLU A 610 -24.11 -16.48 -18.72
CA GLU A 610 -24.67 -15.52 -19.69
C GLU A 610 -25.39 -14.35 -19.01
N ASN A 611 -26.02 -14.58 -17.86
CA ASN A 611 -26.61 -13.49 -17.07
C ASN A 611 -25.52 -12.56 -16.50
N LEU A 612 -24.39 -13.11 -16.05
CA LEU A 612 -23.22 -12.32 -15.64
C LEU A 612 -22.66 -11.48 -16.79
N ARG A 613 -22.56 -12.06 -18.00
CA ARG A 613 -22.10 -11.35 -19.22
C ARG A 613 -23.07 -10.25 -19.63
N SER A 614 -24.35 -10.57 -19.78
CA SER A 614 -25.39 -9.64 -20.24
C SER A 614 -25.61 -8.48 -19.28
N ASN A 615 -25.66 -8.69 -17.96
CA ASN A 615 -25.80 -7.59 -16.99
C ASN A 615 -24.63 -6.59 -17.03
N ASN A 616 -23.41 -7.05 -17.34
CA ASN A 616 -22.25 -6.18 -17.53
C ASN A 616 -22.34 -5.35 -18.81
N ILE A 617 -22.94 -5.90 -19.88
CA ILE A 617 -23.14 -5.20 -21.16
C ILE A 617 -24.32 -4.21 -21.09
N TYR A 618 -25.44 -4.58 -20.48
CA TYR A 618 -26.67 -3.77 -20.48
C TYR A 618 -26.62 -2.52 -19.58
N ASN A 619 -25.81 -2.54 -18.51
CA ASN A 619 -25.60 -1.39 -17.62
C ASN A 619 -24.64 -0.33 -18.17
N SER A 620 -24.07 -0.54 -19.37
CA SER A 620 -23.22 0.44 -20.04
C SER A 620 -24.05 1.41 -20.91
N PRO A 621 -23.68 2.71 -20.99
CA PRO A 621 -24.35 3.68 -21.85
C PRO A 621 -24.40 3.19 -23.30
N LYS A 622 -25.53 3.36 -24.01
CA LYS A 622 -25.72 2.88 -25.39
C LYS A 622 -24.61 3.28 -26.38
N GLN A 623 -23.91 4.39 -26.15
CA GLN A 623 -22.78 4.87 -26.96
C GLN A 623 -21.46 4.12 -26.73
N LEU A 624 -21.33 3.38 -25.62
CA LEU A 624 -20.17 2.56 -25.25
C LEU A 624 -20.41 1.05 -25.44
N ARG A 625 -21.58 0.66 -25.98
CA ARG A 625 -21.90 -0.73 -26.34
C ARG A 625 -21.17 -1.12 -27.61
N ILE A 626 -19.88 -1.40 -27.47
CA ILE A 626 -19.11 -2.07 -28.51
C ILE A 626 -19.06 -3.54 -28.09
N SER A 627 -19.86 -4.38 -28.76
CA SER A 627 -20.08 -5.80 -28.42
C SER A 627 -18.79 -6.64 -28.36
N SER A 628 -17.70 -6.16 -28.95
CA SER A 628 -16.39 -6.82 -28.96
C SER A 628 -15.48 -6.51 -27.76
N PHE A 629 -15.87 -5.61 -26.84
CA PHE A 629 -14.95 -5.12 -25.80
C PHE A 629 -14.96 -5.90 -24.48
N PHE A 630 -15.99 -6.69 -24.16
CA PHE A 630 -16.11 -7.26 -22.80
C PHE A 630 -16.56 -8.73 -22.79
N GLU A 631 -15.68 -9.63 -23.20
CA GLU A 631 -15.72 -11.07 -22.87
C GLU A 631 -15.33 -11.34 -21.39
N TRP A 632 -15.57 -10.38 -20.51
CA TRP A 632 -15.20 -10.46 -19.10
C TRP A 632 -16.06 -11.48 -18.38
N PHE A 633 -15.39 -12.36 -17.64
CA PHE A 633 -16.02 -13.51 -16.98
C PHE A 633 -16.73 -14.49 -17.94
N HIS A 634 -16.51 -14.36 -19.25
CA HIS A 634 -17.07 -15.29 -20.22
C HIS A 634 -16.21 -16.55 -20.28
N PRO A 635 -16.80 -17.76 -20.11
CA PRO A 635 -16.03 -18.99 -20.12
C PRO A 635 -15.31 -19.22 -21.45
N ILE A 636 -14.09 -19.78 -21.39
CA ILE A 636 -13.28 -20.10 -22.56
C ILE A 636 -13.33 -21.60 -22.88
N ILE A 637 -12.97 -21.94 -24.13
CA ILE A 637 -12.67 -23.33 -24.48
C ILE A 637 -11.30 -23.68 -23.90
N ASP A 638 -11.29 -24.50 -22.84
CA ASP A 638 -10.06 -25.00 -22.21
C ASP A 638 -9.35 -26.03 -23.11
N PHE A 639 -8.45 -25.54 -23.97
CA PHE A 639 -7.53 -26.35 -24.78
C PHE A 639 -6.34 -26.93 -24.00
N SER A 640 -6.17 -26.60 -22.72
CA SER A 640 -5.16 -27.26 -21.88
C SER A 640 -5.55 -28.71 -21.55
N ILE A 641 -6.78 -29.12 -21.83
CA ILE A 641 -7.18 -30.53 -21.84
C ILE A 641 -6.70 -31.19 -23.13
N HIS A 642 -5.97 -32.31 -23.00
CA HIS A 642 -5.55 -33.12 -24.14
C HIS A 642 -6.76 -33.52 -25.03
N PRO A 643 -6.69 -33.40 -26.37
CA PRO A 643 -7.82 -33.71 -27.26
C PRO A 643 -8.47 -35.07 -26.99
N ASP A 644 -7.67 -36.13 -26.81
CA ASP A 644 -8.17 -37.48 -26.54
C ASP A 644 -8.97 -37.64 -25.24
N ASN A 645 -8.83 -36.70 -24.29
CA ASN A 645 -9.67 -36.67 -23.10
C ASN A 645 -10.99 -35.92 -23.35
N ALA A 646 -11.02 -34.99 -24.31
CA ALA A 646 -12.20 -34.23 -24.66
C ALA A 646 -13.13 -35.03 -25.60
N TYR A 647 -12.58 -35.62 -26.66
CA TYR A 647 -13.32 -36.38 -27.66
C TYR A 647 -12.44 -37.44 -28.32
N LYS A 648 -13.09 -38.44 -28.92
CA LYS A 648 -12.44 -39.42 -29.80
C LYS A 648 -12.65 -39.00 -31.25
N SER A 649 -11.59 -38.89 -32.04
CA SER A 649 -11.66 -38.51 -33.46
C SER A 649 -11.51 -39.72 -34.38
N ILE A 650 -12.38 -39.86 -35.37
CA ILE A 650 -12.31 -40.91 -36.40
C ILE A 650 -12.60 -40.28 -37.77
N SER A 651 -11.75 -40.55 -38.76
CA SER A 651 -12.00 -40.14 -40.16
C SER A 651 -13.20 -40.88 -40.75
N ALA A 652 -13.98 -40.21 -41.59
CA ALA A 652 -15.15 -40.80 -42.23
C ALA A 652 -14.83 -42.09 -43.03
N CYS A 653 -13.67 -42.15 -43.69
CA CYS A 653 -13.23 -43.38 -44.38
C CYS A 653 -12.94 -44.55 -43.44
N ASN A 654 -12.46 -44.30 -42.22
CA ASN A 654 -12.22 -45.33 -41.20
C ASN A 654 -13.55 -45.90 -40.72
N LEU A 655 -14.56 -45.04 -40.52
CA LEU A 655 -15.91 -45.46 -40.20
C LEU A 655 -16.53 -46.33 -41.31
N LEU A 656 -16.31 -45.97 -42.58
CA LEU A 656 -16.82 -46.68 -43.76
C LEU A 656 -15.97 -47.90 -44.17
N GLY A 657 -14.82 -48.12 -43.53
CA GLY A 657 -13.93 -49.27 -43.79
C GLY A 657 -13.12 -49.18 -45.08
N THR A 658 -12.99 -48.00 -45.70
CA THR A 658 -12.21 -47.79 -46.93
C THR A 658 -10.76 -47.38 -46.67
N CYS A 659 -10.48 -46.83 -45.48
CA CYS A 659 -9.12 -46.55 -45.03
C CYS A 659 -8.42 -47.84 -44.55
N LYS A 660 -7.20 -48.09 -45.03
CA LYS A 660 -6.35 -49.21 -44.56
C LYS A 660 -5.67 -48.76 -43.26
N SER A 661 -6.02 -49.37 -42.13
CA SER A 661 -5.42 -49.07 -40.83
C SER A 661 -3.91 -49.33 -40.86
N GLN A 662 -3.08 -48.28 -40.79
CA GLN A 662 -1.72 -48.40 -40.28
C GLN A 662 -1.76 -48.15 -38.76
N GLU A 663 -1.57 -49.23 -38.01
CA GLU A 663 -1.09 -49.36 -36.61
C GLU A 663 -1.63 -48.49 -35.45
N ASN A 664 -2.61 -47.60 -35.63
CA ASN A 664 -3.34 -46.97 -34.52
C ASN A 664 -4.80 -46.70 -34.90
N SER A 665 -5.52 -47.72 -35.38
CA SER A 665 -6.97 -47.62 -35.55
C SER A 665 -7.61 -47.41 -34.18
N SER A 666 -7.97 -46.17 -33.88
CA SER A 666 -8.91 -45.83 -32.82
C SER A 666 -10.18 -46.67 -33.02
N GLU A 667 -10.30 -47.79 -32.31
CA GLU A 667 -11.42 -48.74 -32.45
C GLU A 667 -12.75 -47.97 -32.41
N ILE A 668 -13.60 -48.14 -33.42
CA ILE A 668 -14.94 -47.53 -33.40
C ILE A 668 -15.63 -48.04 -32.14
N PRO A 669 -16.10 -47.17 -31.23
CA PRO A 669 -16.70 -47.63 -29.98
C PRO A 669 -17.87 -48.59 -30.26
N ASP A 670 -17.87 -49.76 -29.62
CA ASP A 670 -18.90 -50.78 -29.84
C ASP A 670 -20.30 -50.34 -29.38
N ASN A 671 -20.38 -49.35 -28.49
CA ASN A 671 -21.63 -48.87 -27.92
C ASN A 671 -21.87 -47.38 -28.19
N LEU A 672 -22.39 -47.05 -29.38
CA LEU A 672 -22.72 -45.67 -29.76
C LEU A 672 -24.04 -45.16 -29.15
N ASP A 673 -24.80 -46.00 -28.44
CA ASP A 673 -26.06 -45.60 -27.81
C ASP A 673 -25.88 -44.59 -26.66
N LYS A 674 -24.71 -44.60 -26.03
CA LYS A 674 -24.29 -43.70 -24.93
C LYS A 674 -23.21 -42.71 -25.36
N THR A 675 -22.97 -42.61 -26.66
CA THR A 675 -21.94 -41.74 -27.25
C THR A 675 -22.62 -40.66 -28.09
N LEU A 676 -22.25 -39.41 -27.88
CA LEU A 676 -22.68 -38.30 -28.72
C LEU A 676 -21.80 -38.25 -29.96
N VAL A 677 -22.40 -38.26 -31.15
CA VAL A 677 -21.65 -38.20 -32.41
C VAL A 677 -21.74 -36.80 -33.01
N ILE A 678 -20.62 -36.25 -33.49
CA ILE A 678 -20.57 -35.01 -34.27
C ILE A 678 -19.97 -35.34 -35.62
N ILE A 679 -20.65 -35.01 -36.71
CA ILE A 679 -20.12 -35.08 -38.08
C ILE A 679 -19.81 -33.66 -38.52
N ALA A 680 -18.55 -33.39 -38.85
CA ALA A 680 -18.11 -32.04 -39.23
C ALA A 680 -16.93 -32.08 -40.22
N PRO A 681 -16.60 -30.93 -40.84
CA PRO A 681 -15.36 -30.77 -41.61
C PRO A 681 -14.12 -31.10 -40.79
N GLY A 682 -13.18 -31.81 -41.43
CA GLY A 682 -11.94 -32.30 -40.82
C GLY A 682 -10.67 -31.64 -41.36
N GLY A 683 -10.73 -30.37 -41.78
CA GLY A 683 -9.53 -29.64 -42.24
C GLY A 683 -9.28 -29.70 -43.76
N TYR A 684 -10.31 -29.83 -44.59
CA TYR A 684 -10.15 -29.74 -46.05
C TYR A 684 -10.41 -28.31 -46.53
N SER A 685 -9.68 -27.87 -47.56
CA SER A 685 -9.63 -26.46 -47.98
C SER A 685 -10.92 -25.90 -48.57
N GLN A 686 -11.88 -26.75 -48.96
CA GLN A 686 -13.18 -26.31 -49.47
C GLN A 686 -14.27 -26.19 -48.39
N ALA A 687 -13.96 -26.49 -47.12
CA ALA A 687 -14.88 -26.29 -46.01
C ALA A 687 -15.11 -24.80 -45.74
N GLY A 688 -16.31 -24.42 -45.33
CA GLY A 688 -16.75 -23.03 -45.15
C GLY A 688 -18.09 -22.71 -45.81
N LEU A 689 -18.76 -21.65 -45.35
CA LEU A 689 -20.09 -21.22 -45.82
C LEU A 689 -19.98 -20.08 -46.83
N THR A 690 -19.20 -19.07 -46.49
CA THR A 690 -19.00 -17.85 -47.29
C THR A 690 -17.72 -17.91 -48.12
N GLY A 691 -16.71 -18.66 -47.65
CA GLY A 691 -15.40 -18.75 -48.29
C GLY A 691 -14.71 -20.11 -48.09
N LYS A 692 -13.74 -20.40 -48.96
CA LYS A 692 -12.89 -21.61 -48.84
C LYS A 692 -11.98 -21.49 -47.63
N GLY A 693 -11.98 -22.51 -46.77
CA GLY A 693 -11.13 -22.61 -45.59
C GLY A 693 -11.67 -21.88 -44.36
N GLU A 694 -12.91 -21.39 -44.39
CA GLU A 694 -13.53 -20.68 -43.26
C GLU A 694 -13.68 -21.57 -42.02
N ASP A 695 -13.93 -22.87 -42.21
CA ASP A 695 -14.03 -23.86 -41.12
C ASP A 695 -12.66 -24.29 -40.56
N ASN A 696 -11.57 -23.70 -41.03
CA ASN A 696 -10.20 -24.07 -40.69
C ASN A 696 -9.51 -22.92 -39.96
N ALA A 697 -9.58 -22.90 -38.64
CA ALA A 697 -9.01 -21.86 -37.80
C ALA A 697 -7.50 -22.06 -37.56
N THR A 698 -6.81 -21.00 -37.10
CA THR A 698 -5.44 -21.12 -36.61
C THR A 698 -5.38 -22.01 -35.38
N ARG A 699 -4.43 -22.96 -35.34
CA ARG A 699 -4.32 -23.88 -34.22
C ARG A 699 -3.98 -23.17 -32.90
N PRO A 700 -4.75 -23.42 -31.81
CA PRO A 700 -4.40 -22.91 -30.48
C PRO A 700 -3.06 -23.45 -29.98
N LEU A 701 -2.29 -22.66 -29.24
CA LEU A 701 -0.94 -23.04 -28.79
C LEU A 701 -0.93 -24.30 -27.92
N ALA A 702 -1.94 -24.47 -27.06
CA ALA A 702 -2.07 -25.67 -26.25
C ALA A 702 -2.39 -26.93 -27.08
N VAL A 703 -3.16 -26.81 -28.17
CA VAL A 703 -3.40 -27.93 -29.09
C VAL A 703 -2.13 -28.27 -29.86
N ALA A 704 -1.36 -27.26 -30.29
CA ALA A 704 -0.04 -27.46 -30.89
C ALA A 704 0.93 -28.17 -29.93
N TYR A 705 0.89 -27.85 -28.64
CA TYR A 705 1.68 -28.57 -27.63
C TYR A 705 1.36 -30.07 -27.60
N TRP A 706 0.08 -30.44 -27.67
CA TRP A 706 -0.34 -31.84 -27.62
C TRP A 706 -0.07 -32.62 -28.91
N ARG A 707 -0.23 -31.98 -30.07
CA ARG A 707 -0.17 -32.64 -31.39
C ARG A 707 1.14 -32.43 -32.15
N GLY A 708 2.03 -31.60 -31.62
CA GLY A 708 3.23 -31.14 -32.31
C GLY A 708 3.06 -29.74 -32.91
N TRP A 709 4.19 -29.03 -32.98
CA TRP A 709 4.30 -27.64 -33.43
C TRP A 709 4.27 -27.46 -34.94
N GLU A 710 4.07 -28.53 -35.71
CA GLU A 710 3.96 -28.44 -37.17
C GLU A 710 2.73 -27.61 -37.57
N ASP A 711 2.91 -26.74 -38.56
CA ASP A 711 1.85 -25.91 -39.11
C ASP A 711 0.68 -26.79 -39.54
N GLY A 712 -0.51 -26.45 -39.07
CA GLY A 712 -1.72 -27.08 -39.55
C GLY A 712 -2.97 -26.44 -39.00
N GLU A 713 -4.03 -26.58 -39.77
CA GLU A 713 -5.35 -26.02 -39.48
C GLU A 713 -5.99 -26.73 -38.27
N PHE A 714 -6.84 -26.00 -37.55
CA PHE A 714 -7.71 -26.54 -36.50
C PHE A 714 -9.16 -26.46 -36.96
N PRO A 715 -9.79 -27.59 -37.30
CA PRO A 715 -11.17 -27.59 -37.77
C PRO A 715 -12.12 -27.06 -36.69
N THR A 716 -13.02 -26.15 -37.03
CA THR A 716 -14.01 -25.57 -36.10
C THR A 716 -14.90 -26.63 -35.47
N GLY A 717 -15.19 -27.73 -36.17
CA GLY A 717 -15.90 -28.89 -35.61
C GLY A 717 -15.22 -29.53 -34.39
N GLU A 718 -13.88 -29.45 -34.29
CA GLU A 718 -13.16 -29.90 -33.10
C GLU A 718 -13.40 -28.96 -31.90
N ALA A 719 -13.60 -27.65 -32.15
CA ALA A 719 -13.99 -26.70 -31.12
C ALA A 719 -15.36 -27.11 -30.54
N HIS A 720 -16.34 -27.42 -31.38
CA HIS A 720 -17.65 -27.92 -30.93
C HIS A 720 -17.54 -29.20 -30.09
N ALA A 721 -16.64 -30.13 -30.45
CA ALA A 721 -16.40 -31.32 -29.66
C ALA A 721 -15.84 -31.00 -28.25
N TYR A 722 -14.88 -30.07 -28.16
CA TYR A 722 -14.41 -29.54 -26.87
C TYR A 722 -15.54 -28.88 -26.07
N MET A 723 -16.36 -28.04 -26.70
CA MET A 723 -17.45 -27.34 -26.01
C MET A 723 -18.49 -28.30 -25.45
N VAL A 724 -18.88 -29.33 -26.22
CA VAL A 724 -19.79 -30.38 -25.74
C VAL A 724 -19.17 -31.09 -24.54
N HIS A 725 -17.89 -31.48 -24.61
CA HIS A 725 -17.18 -32.07 -23.47
C HIS A 725 -17.24 -31.15 -22.24
N HIS A 726 -16.97 -29.86 -22.41
CA HIS A 726 -16.95 -28.90 -21.31
C HIS A 726 -18.31 -28.73 -20.67
N LEU A 727 -19.35 -28.59 -21.48
CA LEU A 727 -20.74 -28.48 -21.02
C LEU A 727 -21.20 -29.74 -20.28
N LEU A 728 -20.90 -30.94 -20.81
CA LEU A 728 -21.28 -32.21 -20.19
C LEU A 728 -20.58 -32.45 -18.84
N ASN A 729 -19.38 -31.90 -18.66
CA ASN A 729 -18.61 -32.02 -17.42
C ASN A 729 -18.71 -30.80 -16.51
N LYS A 730 -19.52 -29.79 -16.87
CA LYS A 730 -19.58 -28.49 -16.17
C LYS A 730 -18.20 -27.83 -16.01
N HIS A 731 -17.33 -28.03 -17.00
CA HIS A 731 -15.95 -27.52 -17.05
C HIS A 731 -15.94 -26.12 -17.66
N LEU A 732 -16.31 -25.12 -16.88
CA LEU A 732 -16.48 -23.73 -17.33
C LEU A 732 -15.33 -22.87 -16.79
N VAL A 733 -14.21 -22.81 -17.53
CA VAL A 733 -13.05 -22.02 -17.12
C VAL A 733 -13.30 -20.53 -17.37
N VAL A 734 -13.32 -19.74 -16.30
CA VAL A 734 -13.63 -18.32 -16.34
C VAL A 734 -12.36 -17.46 -16.18
N PRO A 735 -12.02 -16.62 -17.18
CA PRO A 735 -10.94 -15.65 -17.05
C PRO A 735 -11.35 -14.47 -16.16
N VAL A 736 -10.47 -14.12 -15.20
CA VAL A 736 -10.61 -12.89 -14.42
C VAL A 736 -10.01 -11.72 -15.22
N PRO A 737 -10.72 -10.58 -15.36
CA PRO A 737 -10.21 -9.44 -16.10
C PRO A 737 -8.89 -8.87 -15.54
N ASP A 738 -7.91 -8.64 -16.41
CA ASP A 738 -6.59 -8.11 -16.05
C ASP A 738 -6.65 -6.81 -15.25
N PHE A 739 -7.56 -5.88 -15.60
CA PHE A 739 -7.63 -4.57 -14.94
C PHE A 739 -7.90 -4.66 -13.43
N LEU A 740 -8.75 -5.62 -12.99
CA LEU A 740 -9.06 -5.82 -11.57
C LEU A 740 -7.82 -6.25 -10.80
N VAL A 741 -7.09 -7.21 -11.35
CA VAL A 741 -5.89 -7.76 -10.70
C VAL A 741 -4.72 -6.79 -10.80
N ILE A 742 -4.62 -5.98 -11.86
CA ILE A 742 -3.66 -4.86 -11.98
C ILE A 742 -3.90 -3.84 -10.85
N LEU A 743 -5.15 -3.43 -10.59
CA LEU A 743 -5.48 -2.49 -9.52
C LEU A 743 -5.13 -3.06 -8.14
N LEU A 744 -5.49 -4.31 -7.87
CA LEU A 744 -5.14 -5.00 -6.63
C LEU A 744 -3.61 -5.10 -6.47
N ALA A 745 -2.90 -5.50 -7.52
CA ALA A 745 -1.45 -5.62 -7.51
C ALA A 745 -0.76 -4.27 -7.28
N ALA A 746 -1.26 -3.19 -7.88
CA ALA A 746 -0.75 -1.83 -7.65
C ALA A 746 -0.93 -1.39 -6.18
N LEU A 747 -2.09 -1.68 -5.58
CA LEU A 747 -2.35 -1.39 -4.17
C LEU A 747 -1.44 -2.17 -3.23
N LEU A 748 -1.29 -3.48 -3.45
CA LEU A 748 -0.39 -4.33 -2.67
C LEU A 748 1.07 -3.88 -2.83
N ALA A 749 1.49 -3.60 -4.06
CA ALA A 749 2.84 -3.11 -4.34
C ALA A 749 3.11 -1.77 -3.65
N LYS A 750 2.11 -0.87 -3.61
CA LYS A 750 2.21 0.39 -2.87
C LYS A 750 2.42 0.16 -1.37
N GLY A 751 1.68 -0.78 -0.78
CA GLY A 751 1.87 -1.16 0.62
C GLY A 751 3.29 -1.65 0.90
N VAL A 752 3.81 -2.55 0.05
CA VAL A 752 5.20 -3.04 0.16
C VAL A 752 6.22 -1.93 -0.05
N SER A 753 6.01 -1.04 -1.02
CA SER A 753 6.85 0.13 -1.26
C SER A 753 6.96 1.05 -0.05
N LEU A 754 5.83 1.34 0.61
CA LEU A 754 5.82 2.15 1.83
C LEU A 754 6.56 1.44 2.97
N TYR A 755 6.35 0.13 3.14
CA TYR A 755 7.09 -0.66 4.13
C TYR A 755 8.61 -0.62 3.90
N LEU A 756 9.05 -0.73 2.65
CA LEU A 756 10.48 -0.63 2.27
C LEU A 756 11.07 0.75 2.56
N ILE A 757 10.30 1.82 2.36
CA ILE A 757 10.74 3.20 2.67
C ILE A 757 10.86 3.39 4.18
N ASP A 758 9.91 2.88 4.96
CA ASP A 758 9.88 3.06 6.41
C ASP A 758 10.90 2.12 7.12
N ASN A 759 11.31 1.00 6.48
CA ASN A 759 12.20 -0.01 7.07
C ASN A 759 13.38 -0.40 6.15
N PRO A 760 14.33 0.52 5.86
CA PRO A 760 15.39 0.29 4.88
C PRO A 760 16.32 -0.87 5.26
N GLN A 761 16.48 -1.17 6.56
CA GLN A 761 17.33 -2.27 7.04
C GLN A 761 16.83 -3.66 6.59
N ASN A 762 15.52 -3.81 6.37
CA ASN A 762 14.89 -5.09 6.03
C ASN A 762 14.81 -5.37 4.51
N ARG A 763 15.38 -4.49 3.67
CA ARG A 763 15.24 -4.51 2.21
C ARG A 763 15.51 -5.88 1.58
N LYS A 764 16.62 -6.54 1.94
CA LYS A 764 17.00 -7.83 1.35
C LYS A 764 15.98 -8.93 1.69
N LEU A 765 15.48 -8.94 2.92
CA LEU A 765 14.49 -9.91 3.38
C LEU A 765 13.16 -9.71 2.66
N VAL A 766 12.67 -8.47 2.60
CA VAL A 766 11.41 -8.12 1.93
C VAL A 766 11.44 -8.51 0.46
N ILE A 767 12.53 -8.22 -0.25
CA ILE A 767 12.65 -8.59 -1.67
C ILE A 767 12.57 -10.11 -1.84
N LYS A 768 13.26 -10.90 -1.00
CA LYS A 768 13.18 -12.37 -1.05
C LYS A 768 11.76 -12.87 -0.81
N VAL A 769 11.07 -12.33 0.21
CA VAL A 769 9.70 -12.70 0.55
C VAL A 769 8.75 -12.38 -0.60
N VAL A 770 8.87 -11.19 -1.18
CA VAL A 770 8.04 -10.74 -2.32
C VAL A 770 8.30 -11.58 -3.58
N SER A 771 9.56 -11.91 -3.87
CA SER A 771 9.91 -12.84 -4.96
C SER A 771 9.28 -14.22 -4.75
N ALA A 772 9.39 -14.78 -3.54
CA ALA A 772 8.76 -16.06 -3.21
C ALA A 772 7.23 -15.99 -3.37
N ASN A 773 6.58 -14.94 -2.87
CA ASN A 773 5.13 -14.75 -3.02
C ASN A 773 4.69 -14.57 -4.49
N THR A 774 5.52 -13.97 -5.34
CA THR A 774 5.21 -13.88 -6.79
C THR A 774 5.20 -15.27 -7.44
N ILE A 775 6.15 -16.14 -7.07
CA ILE A 775 6.19 -17.53 -7.54
C ILE A 775 5.01 -18.33 -7.01
N ILE A 776 4.68 -18.17 -5.71
CA ILE A 776 3.51 -18.80 -5.10
C ILE A 776 2.24 -18.37 -5.83
N TYR A 777 2.05 -17.07 -6.08
CA TYR A 777 0.91 -16.56 -6.84
C TYR A 777 0.79 -17.20 -8.23
N PHE A 778 1.90 -17.33 -8.97
CA PHE A 778 1.92 -18.00 -10.26
C PHE A 778 1.48 -19.47 -10.16
N LEU A 779 2.04 -20.23 -9.21
CA LEU A 779 1.67 -21.64 -9.01
C LEU A 779 0.21 -21.80 -8.54
N THR A 780 -0.25 -20.94 -7.63
CA THR A 780 -1.64 -20.91 -7.19
C THR A 780 -2.58 -20.56 -8.33
N SER A 781 -2.20 -19.64 -9.22
CA SER A 781 -2.97 -19.34 -10.44
C SER A 781 -3.15 -20.58 -11.33
N LEU A 782 -2.09 -21.37 -11.54
CA LEU A 782 -2.16 -22.59 -12.33
C LEU A 782 -3.01 -23.68 -11.66
N GLN A 783 -2.95 -23.76 -10.33
CA GLN A 783 -3.76 -24.72 -9.58
C GLN A 783 -5.25 -24.33 -9.55
N LEU A 784 -5.56 -23.05 -9.33
CA LEU A 784 -6.93 -22.53 -9.35
C LEU A 784 -7.61 -22.72 -10.71
N TYR A 785 -6.83 -22.69 -11.80
CA TYR A 785 -7.33 -23.03 -13.13
C TYR A 785 -7.87 -24.47 -13.19
N ILE A 786 -7.17 -25.43 -12.57
CA ILE A 786 -7.57 -26.85 -12.57
C ILE A 786 -8.71 -27.11 -11.60
N SER A 787 -8.57 -26.66 -10.36
CA SER A 787 -9.49 -27.05 -9.27
C SER A 787 -10.69 -26.14 -9.11
N GLY A 788 -10.53 -24.87 -9.46
CA GLY A 788 -11.58 -23.85 -9.31
C GLY A 788 -12.16 -23.36 -10.65
N TYR A 789 -11.62 -23.79 -11.78
CA TYR A 789 -11.96 -23.29 -13.11
C TYR A 789 -11.83 -21.76 -13.24
N ILE A 790 -10.86 -21.16 -12.53
CA ILE A 790 -10.59 -19.72 -12.56
C ILE A 790 -9.23 -19.47 -13.20
N LEU A 791 -9.20 -18.71 -14.29
CA LEU A 791 -7.96 -18.28 -14.93
C LEU A 791 -7.57 -16.88 -14.45
N LEU A 792 -6.55 -16.80 -13.58
CA LEU A 792 -6.01 -15.52 -13.12
C LEU A 792 -4.97 -14.95 -14.10
N PRO A 793 -4.96 -13.62 -14.32
CA PRO A 793 -3.92 -12.93 -15.07
C PRO A 793 -2.63 -12.85 -14.26
N VAL A 794 -1.50 -13.21 -14.88
CA VAL A 794 -0.20 -13.24 -14.20
C VAL A 794 0.72 -12.12 -14.68
N PHE A 795 0.86 -11.96 -15.99
CA PHE A 795 1.91 -11.14 -16.59
C PHE A 795 1.77 -9.64 -16.28
N LEU A 796 0.63 -9.03 -16.58
CA LEU A 796 0.41 -7.59 -16.34
C LEU A 796 0.39 -7.23 -14.85
N PRO A 797 -0.31 -7.99 -13.96
CA PRO A 797 -0.27 -7.73 -12.52
C PRO A 797 1.12 -7.88 -11.90
N ALA A 798 1.89 -8.90 -12.28
CA ALA A 798 3.27 -9.04 -11.82
C ALA A 798 4.13 -7.87 -12.30
N THR A 799 3.94 -7.41 -13.54
CA THR A 799 4.67 -6.28 -14.12
C THR A 799 4.43 -4.99 -13.34
N ILE A 800 3.16 -4.61 -13.07
CA ILE A 800 2.87 -3.39 -12.31
C ILE A 800 3.44 -3.47 -10.89
N PHE A 801 3.33 -4.65 -10.26
CA PHE A 801 3.83 -4.87 -8.91
C PHE A 801 5.34 -4.63 -8.84
N TRP A 802 6.10 -5.28 -9.72
CA TRP A 802 7.57 -5.15 -9.74
C TRP A 802 8.06 -3.77 -10.19
N LYS A 803 7.30 -3.04 -11.02
CA LYS A 803 7.62 -1.66 -11.38
C LYS A 803 7.57 -0.71 -10.17
N TYR A 804 6.56 -0.84 -9.31
CA TYR A 804 6.45 -0.05 -8.06
C TYR A 804 7.64 -0.31 -7.13
N ILE A 805 8.00 -1.58 -6.94
CA ILE A 805 9.18 -1.97 -6.17
C ILE A 805 10.45 -1.38 -6.78
N HIS A 806 10.65 -1.52 -8.09
CA HIS A 806 11.83 -0.98 -8.79
C HIS A 806 11.99 0.54 -8.62
N PHE A 807 10.92 1.31 -8.76
CA PHE A 807 10.96 2.77 -8.55
C PHE A 807 11.29 3.13 -7.11
N THR A 808 10.77 2.36 -6.16
CA THR A 808 11.08 2.53 -4.73
C THR A 808 12.55 2.25 -4.47
N LEU A 809 13.10 1.16 -5.01
CA LEU A 809 14.50 0.80 -4.84
C LEU A 809 15.45 1.83 -5.46
N ARG A 810 15.10 2.38 -6.64
CA ARG A 810 15.86 3.48 -7.27
C ARG A 810 15.85 4.77 -6.45
N ARG A 811 14.76 5.05 -5.73
CA ARG A 811 14.66 6.21 -4.85
C ARG A 811 15.48 6.05 -3.58
N LEU A 812 15.60 4.83 -3.06
CA LEU A 812 16.39 4.52 -1.87
C LEU A 812 17.90 4.40 -2.13
N SER A 813 18.32 4.31 -3.40
CA SER A 813 19.73 4.27 -3.81
C SER A 813 20.31 5.64 -4.18
N LYS A 814 19.48 6.67 -4.23
CA LYS A 814 19.88 8.08 -4.38
C LYS A 814 19.79 8.73 -3.02
#